data_AF-A0A239P9X4-F1
#
_entry.id   AF-A0A239P9X4-F1
#
_cell.length_a   1.000
_cell.length_b   1.000
_cell.length_c   1.000
_cell.angle_alpha   90.00
_cell.angle_beta   90.00
_cell.angle_gamma   90.00
#
_symmetry.space_group_name_H-M   'P 1'
#
loop_
_entity.id
_entity.type
_entity.pdbx_description
1 polymer ?
#
loop_
_entity_poly.entity_id
_entity_poly.type
_entity_poly.pdbx_seq_one_letter_code
_entity_poly.pdbx_strand_id
1 'polypeptide(L)'
;MPTLPLSDLRVAEIGSGDTLDYCGKLFSDFGAEVIKIEPPDGDPARHYPPLVDAGDGRRESGYFAWLNTNKRSVIADLDKADDVARVRALLATCDLLIDARAPSEIPNSLLTHDDLRNEQPGLAITAISWFGEHGLYSNYQTTDSVCRSLSGSVKLVGAQEGPPVLPRDGQIAVMAGLTAFIPTLAGMYGRANGARRFAVSAHEAMLQISEFDTGLALEVGFTRPRMAINRFGRGYPVGNFPTKDGWLGITVVTPAQWAAFCVMLGLPELETEPQFNDGLARTNNSKALFDIFQPILMHKSANEWFEMGIELRLPLAVVPDMETLLKQQYYRDRGAFAKVEIGTASFDAPVLPQTLTGSRPKPNGRAPFAGDDTIDALLAHQRVATRQATPDDPQPLKGLRIIDLTMGWAGPSATRQMGDLGADVIKVESCQYPDWFRGTDPRGPYFPERTYEKIYWFQQMNRNKRGITLDLTNPRGKELLKQLLAGADAVIDNYAADVLPRMGLDAAAMHKINPRLVVVTMPAFGMTGPWSGVRAYGSTLEQASGLPSVTGREGDPPTMLHAALGDPFGGVSAAAALMLGFMHQKNTGLGQHIDLSATEALLPLVAPSVIEQSATGKSGPRIGNRHPRFVPNGCFPCLGEDQWITIAVRSDEEWQALCKVMHRNDLADDAALATAEGRRAEEDRIEVAVRHWTTTVRPDLAMVTLQDAGVPAGTARLPLDLAGDPHLLAVGHWQPVTKVFMGPHLLPSVAYREGSAKLPYPITRLAPTLGQHNEEVLRDILGLSAAEIDELRAAEIIGDAAISKKAKVAPTTK
;
A
#
# COMPACT_ATOMS: atom_id res chain seq x y z
N MET A 1 -9.34 -4.63 -29.74
CA MET A 1 -8.76 -4.07 -28.50
C MET A 1 -7.41 -4.72 -28.27
N PRO A 2 -6.41 -4.02 -27.72
CA PRO A 2 -5.14 -4.65 -27.37
C PRO A 2 -5.38 -5.80 -26.38
N THR A 3 -4.67 -6.92 -26.55
CA THR A 3 -4.72 -8.05 -25.61
C THR A 3 -4.22 -7.60 -24.24
N LEU A 4 -5.02 -7.84 -23.20
CA LEU A 4 -4.65 -7.46 -21.84
C LEU A 4 -3.65 -8.46 -21.25
N PRO A 5 -2.84 -8.07 -20.25
CA PRO A 5 -1.71 -8.88 -19.78
C PRO A 5 -2.10 -10.26 -19.24
N LEU A 6 -3.35 -10.43 -18.77
CA LEU A 6 -3.82 -11.64 -18.09
C LEU A 6 -4.93 -12.38 -18.85
N SER A 7 -5.16 -12.05 -20.13
CA SER A 7 -6.26 -12.60 -20.92
C SER A 7 -6.22 -14.12 -21.14
N ASP A 8 -5.09 -14.77 -20.86
CA ASP A 8 -4.88 -16.21 -20.98
C ASP A 8 -5.10 -16.97 -19.65
N LEU A 9 -5.46 -16.29 -18.57
CA LEU A 9 -5.61 -16.87 -17.24
C LEU A 9 -7.09 -17.07 -16.86
N ARG A 10 -7.37 -18.20 -16.19
CA ARG A 10 -8.62 -18.41 -15.45
C ARG A 10 -8.35 -18.53 -13.96
N VAL A 11 -9.11 -17.78 -13.16
CA VAL A 11 -8.97 -17.69 -11.71
C VAL A 11 -10.31 -18.04 -11.06
N ALA A 12 -10.29 -18.90 -10.05
CA ALA A 12 -11.43 -19.11 -9.15
C ALA A 12 -11.18 -18.38 -7.82
N GLU A 13 -12.26 -17.82 -7.24
CA GLU A 13 -12.27 -17.23 -5.91
C GLU A 13 -13.20 -18.02 -5.00
N ILE A 14 -12.73 -18.38 -3.81
CA ILE A 14 -13.53 -19.02 -2.76
C ILE A 14 -13.37 -18.25 -1.45
N GLY A 15 -14.49 -18.06 -0.75
CA GLY A 15 -14.55 -17.31 0.52
C GLY A 15 -15.15 -15.92 0.33
N SER A 16 -14.99 -15.10 1.36
CA SER A 16 -15.55 -13.75 1.39
C SER A 16 -14.57 -12.74 1.97
N GLY A 17 -14.79 -11.46 1.65
CA GLY A 17 -14.06 -10.34 2.22
C GLY A 17 -13.32 -9.51 1.18
N ASP A 18 -13.18 -8.23 1.50
CA ASP A 18 -12.70 -7.19 0.58
C ASP A 18 -11.31 -7.48 0.00
N THR A 19 -10.42 -8.11 0.76
CA THR A 19 -9.07 -8.49 0.30
C THR A 19 -9.10 -9.52 -0.83
N LEU A 20 -9.96 -10.54 -0.71
CA LEU A 20 -10.17 -11.55 -1.75
C LEU A 20 -10.66 -10.86 -3.01
N ASP A 21 -11.73 -10.08 -2.87
CA ASP A 21 -12.40 -9.49 -4.03
C ASP A 21 -11.51 -8.44 -4.72
N TYR A 22 -10.74 -7.65 -3.97
CA TYR A 22 -9.78 -6.69 -4.54
C TYR A 22 -8.60 -7.38 -5.24
N CYS A 23 -8.07 -8.47 -4.68
CA CYS A 23 -7.05 -9.29 -5.35
C CYS A 23 -7.60 -9.85 -6.66
N GLY A 24 -8.82 -10.35 -6.62
CA GLY A 24 -9.61 -10.76 -7.77
C GLY A 24 -9.79 -9.71 -8.87
N LYS A 25 -10.14 -8.49 -8.46
CA LYS A 25 -10.32 -7.34 -9.35
C LYS A 25 -9.05 -7.03 -10.14
N LEU A 26 -7.88 -7.12 -9.51
CA LEU A 26 -6.59 -6.97 -10.20
C LEU A 26 -6.43 -8.02 -11.32
N PHE A 27 -6.98 -9.22 -11.18
CA PHE A 27 -6.98 -10.21 -12.27
C PHE A 27 -8.02 -9.89 -13.36
N SER A 28 -9.28 -9.62 -13.00
CA SER A 28 -10.37 -9.44 -13.96
C SER A 28 -10.22 -8.19 -14.82
N ASP A 29 -9.80 -7.08 -14.22
CA ASP A 29 -9.63 -5.79 -14.90
C ASP A 29 -8.44 -5.81 -15.86
N PHE A 30 -7.43 -6.66 -15.60
CA PHE A 30 -6.31 -6.91 -16.51
C PHE A 30 -6.51 -8.13 -17.41
N GLY A 31 -7.75 -8.63 -17.49
CA GLY A 31 -8.21 -9.48 -18.57
C GLY A 31 -8.44 -10.94 -18.24
N ALA A 32 -8.07 -11.42 -17.04
CA ALA A 32 -8.31 -12.80 -16.65
C ALA A 32 -9.81 -13.11 -16.57
N GLU A 33 -10.18 -14.36 -16.82
CA GLU A 33 -11.52 -14.84 -16.49
C GLU A 33 -11.56 -15.21 -15.02
N VAL A 34 -12.23 -14.39 -14.22
CA VAL A 34 -12.31 -14.56 -12.77
C VAL A 34 -13.72 -15.04 -12.40
N ILE A 35 -13.80 -16.14 -11.67
CA ILE A 35 -15.04 -16.82 -11.31
C ILE A 35 -15.15 -16.83 -9.79
N LYS A 36 -16.09 -16.04 -9.25
CA LYS A 36 -16.39 -16.04 -7.83
C LYS A 36 -17.37 -17.17 -7.52
N ILE A 37 -16.97 -18.06 -6.62
CA ILE A 37 -17.80 -19.15 -6.11
C ILE A 37 -18.41 -18.67 -4.80
N GLU A 38 -19.72 -18.46 -4.81
CA GLU A 38 -20.49 -17.91 -3.71
C GLU A 38 -21.30 -19.00 -3.00
N PRO A 39 -21.55 -18.85 -1.68
CA PRO A 39 -22.45 -19.75 -0.97
C PRO A 39 -23.91 -19.58 -1.47
N PRO A 40 -24.83 -20.49 -1.11
CA PRO A 40 -26.23 -20.44 -1.55
C PRO A 40 -26.95 -19.10 -1.36
N ASP A 41 -26.64 -18.39 -0.28
CA ASP A 41 -27.24 -17.08 0.03
C ASP A 41 -26.49 -15.90 -0.61
N GLY A 42 -25.46 -16.16 -1.42
CA GLY A 42 -24.56 -15.16 -1.99
C GLY A 42 -23.50 -14.68 -1.00
N ASP A 43 -22.50 -13.95 -1.51
CA ASP A 43 -21.48 -13.34 -0.64
C ASP A 43 -22.12 -12.34 0.34
N PRO A 44 -21.85 -12.41 1.66
CA PRO A 44 -22.41 -11.50 2.65
C PRO A 44 -22.18 -10.01 2.33
N ALA A 45 -21.09 -9.68 1.61
CA ALA A 45 -20.78 -8.31 1.24
C ALA A 45 -21.77 -7.69 0.26
N ARG A 46 -22.60 -8.49 -0.42
CA ARG A 46 -23.71 -8.00 -1.26
C ARG A 46 -24.71 -7.13 -0.49
N HIS A 47 -24.77 -7.28 0.84
CA HIS A 47 -25.66 -6.52 1.70
C HIS A 47 -24.98 -5.36 2.42
N TYR A 48 -23.71 -5.08 2.14
CA TYR A 48 -22.99 -3.98 2.80
C TYR A 48 -23.33 -2.62 2.19
N PRO A 49 -23.48 -1.55 3.00
CA PRO A 49 -23.66 -0.21 2.49
C PRO A 49 -22.42 0.28 1.71
N PRO A 50 -22.58 1.20 0.73
CA PRO A 50 -23.85 1.78 0.30
C PRO A 50 -24.67 0.83 -0.60
N LEU A 51 -25.96 0.69 -0.29
CA LEU A 51 -26.88 -0.17 -1.05
C LEU A 51 -27.57 0.61 -2.17
N VAL A 52 -27.48 0.11 -3.40
CA VAL A 52 -28.11 0.67 -4.61
C VAL A 52 -29.33 -0.14 -5.04
N ASP A 53 -30.28 0.48 -5.73
CA ASP A 53 -31.42 -0.20 -6.34
C ASP A 53 -31.00 -0.83 -7.67
N ALA A 54 -30.91 -2.16 -7.69
CA ALA A 54 -30.47 -2.93 -8.85
C ALA A 54 -31.64 -3.34 -9.76
N GLY A 55 -32.87 -2.89 -9.47
CA GLY A 55 -34.09 -3.24 -10.21
C GLY A 55 -34.88 -4.37 -9.57
N ASP A 56 -36.15 -4.50 -9.93
CA ASP A 56 -37.07 -5.57 -9.47
C ASP A 56 -37.18 -5.71 -7.94
N GLY A 57 -37.03 -4.60 -7.21
CA GLY A 57 -37.05 -4.58 -5.75
C GLY A 57 -35.78 -5.13 -5.07
N ARG A 58 -34.74 -5.46 -5.86
CA ARG A 58 -33.45 -5.95 -5.37
C ARG A 58 -32.54 -4.78 -4.99
N ARG A 59 -31.90 -4.89 -3.82
CA ARG A 59 -30.83 -3.97 -3.42
C ARG A 59 -29.51 -4.72 -3.33
N GLU A 60 -28.47 -4.12 -3.90
CA GLU A 60 -27.11 -4.67 -3.92
C GLU A 60 -26.12 -3.66 -3.36
N SER A 61 -25.01 -4.13 -2.83
CA SER A 61 -23.91 -3.28 -2.40
C SER A 61 -23.17 -2.70 -3.61
N GLY A 62 -23.10 -1.37 -3.67
CA GLY A 62 -22.29 -0.70 -4.69
C GLY A 62 -20.79 -0.97 -4.52
N TYR A 63 -20.33 -1.16 -3.28
CA TYR A 63 -18.94 -1.48 -3.00
C TYR A 63 -18.57 -2.91 -3.41
N PHE A 64 -19.43 -3.89 -3.10
CA PHE A 64 -19.29 -5.26 -3.64
C PHE A 64 -19.26 -5.25 -5.18
N ALA A 65 -20.18 -4.52 -5.81
CA ALA A 65 -20.25 -4.44 -7.26
C ALA A 65 -18.94 -3.88 -7.85
N TRP A 66 -18.37 -2.82 -7.25
CA TRP A 66 -17.08 -2.27 -7.69
C TRP A 66 -15.95 -3.31 -7.64
N LEU A 67 -15.81 -4.03 -6.51
CA LEU A 67 -14.79 -5.07 -6.33
C LEU A 67 -14.99 -6.26 -7.27
N ASN A 68 -16.21 -6.52 -7.72
CA ASN A 68 -16.56 -7.70 -8.53
C ASN A 68 -16.92 -7.36 -10.00
N THR A 69 -16.55 -6.16 -10.45
CA THR A 69 -16.62 -5.80 -11.87
C THR A 69 -15.80 -6.76 -12.73
N ASN A 70 -16.30 -7.06 -13.93
CA ASN A 70 -15.66 -7.93 -14.93
C ASN A 70 -15.49 -9.40 -14.50
N LYS A 71 -16.11 -9.82 -13.40
CA LYS A 71 -16.11 -11.21 -12.93
C LYS A 71 -17.35 -11.97 -13.37
N ARG A 72 -17.29 -13.28 -13.20
CA ARG A 72 -18.42 -14.22 -13.24
C ARG A 72 -18.80 -14.66 -11.83
N SER A 73 -20.04 -15.08 -11.63
CA SER A 73 -20.51 -15.58 -10.34
C SER A 73 -21.23 -16.91 -10.49
N VAL A 74 -20.85 -17.88 -9.68
CA VAL A 74 -21.53 -19.19 -9.57
C VAL A 74 -21.89 -19.45 -8.11
N ILE A 75 -22.96 -20.23 -7.89
CA ILE A 75 -23.36 -20.67 -6.55
C ILE A 75 -22.95 -22.12 -6.33
N ALA A 76 -22.33 -22.40 -5.19
CA ALA A 76 -22.03 -23.74 -4.72
C ALA A 76 -22.03 -23.82 -3.19
N ASP A 77 -22.63 -24.88 -2.65
CA ASP A 77 -22.58 -25.20 -1.24
C ASP A 77 -21.37 -26.11 -0.94
N LEU A 78 -20.32 -25.55 -0.34
CA LEU A 78 -19.08 -26.28 -0.08
C LEU A 78 -19.19 -27.33 1.04
N ASP A 79 -20.32 -27.39 1.74
CA ASP A 79 -20.62 -28.46 2.71
C ASP A 79 -21.30 -29.67 2.05
N LYS A 80 -21.73 -29.55 0.79
CA LYS A 80 -22.35 -30.63 0.02
C LYS A 80 -21.37 -31.27 -0.94
N ALA A 81 -21.22 -32.60 -0.83
CA ALA A 81 -20.29 -33.36 -1.67
C ALA A 81 -20.51 -33.20 -3.18
N ASP A 82 -21.77 -33.12 -3.64
CA ASP A 82 -22.10 -32.96 -5.05
C ASP A 82 -21.64 -31.60 -5.60
N ASP A 83 -21.83 -30.52 -4.84
CA ASP A 83 -21.38 -29.19 -5.22
C ASP A 83 -19.85 -29.08 -5.15
N VAL A 84 -19.21 -29.70 -4.16
CA VAL A 84 -17.75 -29.80 -4.08
C VAL A 84 -17.19 -30.55 -5.29
N ALA A 85 -17.84 -31.62 -5.75
CA ALA A 85 -17.41 -32.34 -6.95
C ALA A 85 -17.48 -31.44 -8.20
N ARG A 86 -18.54 -30.63 -8.34
CA ARG A 86 -18.69 -29.64 -9.42
C ARG A 86 -17.63 -28.54 -9.33
N VAL A 87 -17.36 -28.02 -8.14
CA VAL A 87 -16.30 -27.05 -7.90
C VAL A 87 -14.92 -27.64 -8.23
N ARG A 88 -14.63 -28.89 -7.84
CA ARG A 88 -13.40 -29.57 -8.23
C ARG A 88 -13.26 -29.68 -9.75
N ALA A 89 -14.34 -29.99 -10.47
CA ALA A 89 -14.34 -30.02 -11.93
C ALA A 89 -14.05 -28.63 -12.54
N LEU A 90 -14.60 -27.56 -11.95
CA LEU A 90 -14.26 -26.19 -12.35
C LEU A 90 -12.78 -25.87 -12.11
N LEU A 91 -12.27 -26.15 -10.90
CA LEU A 91 -10.88 -25.91 -10.51
C LEU A 91 -9.89 -26.69 -11.39
N ALA A 92 -10.30 -27.85 -11.93
CA ALA A 92 -9.48 -28.61 -12.88
C ALA A 92 -9.18 -27.82 -14.17
N THR A 93 -10.01 -26.83 -14.48
CA THR A 93 -9.81 -25.95 -15.63
C THR A 93 -9.01 -24.70 -15.26
N CYS A 94 -9.07 -24.23 -14.01
CA CYS A 94 -8.46 -22.97 -13.57
C CYS A 94 -6.92 -23.05 -13.48
N ASP A 95 -6.25 -21.93 -13.77
CA ASP A 95 -4.81 -21.77 -13.53
C ASP A 95 -4.51 -21.47 -12.05
N LEU A 96 -5.44 -20.76 -11.39
CA LEU A 96 -5.28 -20.25 -10.03
C LEU A 96 -6.59 -20.38 -9.24
N LEU A 97 -6.45 -20.77 -7.97
CA LEU A 97 -7.44 -20.58 -6.90
C LEU A 97 -6.95 -19.48 -5.96
N ILE A 98 -7.75 -18.45 -5.71
CA ILE A 98 -7.58 -17.52 -4.61
C ILE A 98 -8.58 -17.91 -3.53
N ASP A 99 -8.10 -18.30 -2.36
CA ASP A 99 -8.92 -18.84 -1.28
C ASP A 99 -8.78 -17.96 -0.03
N ALA A 100 -9.89 -17.42 0.45
CA ALA A 100 -9.93 -16.62 1.68
C ALA A 100 -10.82 -17.24 2.77
N ARG A 101 -11.10 -18.55 2.70
CA ARG A 101 -11.67 -19.30 3.83
C ARG A 101 -10.70 -19.28 5.00
N ALA A 102 -11.21 -19.40 6.22
CA ALA A 102 -10.34 -19.31 7.40
C ALA A 102 -9.34 -20.48 7.40
N PRO A 103 -8.06 -20.26 7.81
CA PRO A 103 -7.08 -21.33 7.91
C PRO A 103 -7.52 -22.51 8.80
N SER A 104 -8.40 -22.26 9.78
CA SER A 104 -9.00 -23.29 10.64
C SER A 104 -10.10 -24.11 9.98
N GLU A 105 -10.74 -23.58 8.94
CA GLU A 105 -11.85 -24.22 8.23
C GLU A 105 -11.35 -25.15 7.11
N ILE A 106 -10.35 -24.70 6.35
CA ILE A 106 -9.88 -25.40 5.14
C ILE A 106 -9.52 -26.88 5.38
N PRO A 107 -8.72 -27.23 6.41
CA PRO A 107 -8.33 -28.63 6.65
C PRO A 107 -9.51 -29.55 7.03
N ASN A 108 -10.61 -28.99 7.51
CA ASN A 108 -11.80 -29.72 7.94
C ASN A 108 -12.91 -29.71 6.86
N SER A 109 -12.68 -29.06 5.73
CA SER A 109 -13.64 -28.97 4.63
C SER A 109 -13.51 -30.13 3.65
N LEU A 110 -14.53 -30.34 2.82
CA LEU A 110 -14.49 -31.30 1.70
C LEU A 110 -13.56 -30.87 0.55
N LEU A 111 -12.98 -29.67 0.64
CA LEU A 111 -12.14 -29.04 -0.37
C LEU A 111 -10.87 -28.50 0.26
N THR A 112 -9.98 -29.40 0.70
CA THR A 112 -8.69 -29.04 1.30
C THR A 112 -7.67 -28.63 0.25
N HIS A 113 -6.70 -27.78 0.62
CA HIS A 113 -5.58 -27.46 -0.26
C HIS A 113 -4.71 -28.68 -0.56
N ASP A 114 -4.49 -29.58 0.40
CA ASP A 114 -3.64 -30.76 0.21
C ASP A 114 -4.24 -31.72 -0.82
N ASP A 115 -5.55 -31.98 -0.75
CA ASP A 115 -6.24 -32.81 -1.74
C ASP A 115 -6.18 -32.17 -3.13
N LEU A 116 -6.45 -30.87 -3.23
CA LEU A 116 -6.37 -30.14 -4.49
C LEU A 116 -4.97 -30.20 -5.09
N ARG A 117 -3.93 -30.06 -4.25
CA ARG A 117 -2.53 -30.15 -4.71
C ARG A 117 -2.19 -31.56 -5.18
N ASN A 118 -2.69 -32.60 -4.53
CA ASN A 118 -2.44 -33.99 -4.90
C ASN A 118 -3.19 -34.40 -6.18
N GLU A 119 -4.47 -34.06 -6.28
CA GLU A 119 -5.34 -34.44 -7.40
C GLU A 119 -5.15 -33.53 -8.63
N GLN A 120 -4.84 -32.25 -8.39
CA GLN A 120 -4.69 -31.22 -9.42
C GLN A 120 -3.34 -30.50 -9.26
N PRO A 121 -2.21 -31.19 -9.48
CA PRO A 121 -0.90 -30.64 -9.20
C PRO A 121 -0.54 -29.38 -10.01
N GLY A 122 -1.23 -29.15 -11.13
CA GLY A 122 -1.10 -27.94 -11.95
C GLY A 122 -1.89 -26.72 -11.46
N LEU A 123 -2.73 -26.84 -10.43
CA LEU A 123 -3.47 -25.70 -9.88
C LEU A 123 -2.58 -24.90 -8.92
N ALA A 124 -2.40 -23.60 -9.20
CA ALA A 124 -1.80 -22.70 -8.23
C ALA A 124 -2.83 -22.25 -7.21
N ILE A 125 -2.37 -21.96 -5.98
CA ILE A 125 -3.24 -21.58 -4.88
C ILE A 125 -2.65 -20.38 -4.17
N THR A 126 -3.46 -19.34 -3.96
CA THR A 126 -3.13 -18.24 -3.07
C THR A 126 -4.14 -18.20 -1.93
N ALA A 127 -3.70 -18.59 -0.74
CA ALA A 127 -4.47 -18.51 0.48
C ALA A 127 -4.29 -17.13 1.11
N ILE A 128 -5.39 -16.43 1.40
CA ILE A 128 -5.38 -15.11 2.04
C ILE A 128 -6.07 -15.25 3.39
N SER A 129 -5.38 -14.79 4.44
CA SER A 129 -5.96 -14.78 5.78
C SER A 129 -5.50 -13.54 6.53
N TRP A 130 -6.17 -13.25 7.64
CA TRP A 130 -5.85 -12.07 8.44
C TRP A 130 -4.45 -12.12 9.05
N PHE A 131 -4.04 -13.26 9.59
CA PHE A 131 -2.78 -13.41 10.36
C PHE A 131 -1.88 -14.53 9.82
N GLY A 132 -2.15 -15.05 8.62
CA GLY A 132 -1.45 -16.22 8.08
C GLY A 132 -1.90 -17.54 8.71
N GLU A 133 -1.31 -18.63 8.23
CA GLU A 133 -1.66 -20.00 8.63
C GLU A 133 -0.92 -20.47 9.89
N HIS A 134 -0.07 -19.62 10.46
CA HIS A 134 0.86 -19.96 11.53
C HIS A 134 0.97 -18.83 12.56
N GLY A 135 1.55 -19.16 13.73
CA GLY A 135 1.81 -18.20 14.80
C GLY A 135 0.61 -18.02 15.72
N LEU A 136 0.78 -17.17 16.73
CA LEU A 136 -0.16 -17.06 17.85
C LEU A 136 -1.50 -16.43 17.48
N TYR A 137 -1.54 -15.60 16.43
CA TYR A 137 -2.74 -14.88 16.01
C TYR A 137 -3.49 -15.58 14.88
N SER A 138 -3.04 -16.74 14.39
CA SER A 138 -3.61 -17.39 13.19
C SER A 138 -5.13 -17.63 13.27
N ASN A 139 -5.65 -17.82 14.48
CA ASN A 139 -7.07 -18.07 14.76
C ASN A 139 -7.79 -16.89 15.42
N TYR A 140 -7.14 -15.72 15.52
CA TYR A 140 -7.75 -14.54 16.12
C TYR A 140 -8.89 -14.02 15.26
N GLN A 141 -9.97 -13.62 15.92
CA GLN A 141 -11.07 -12.88 15.33
C GLN A 141 -10.64 -11.44 15.05
N THR A 142 -11.08 -10.87 13.94
CA THR A 142 -10.62 -9.54 13.55
C THR A 142 -11.58 -8.81 12.63
N THR A 143 -11.28 -7.52 12.45
CA THR A 143 -11.84 -6.58 11.49
C THR A 143 -10.72 -5.70 10.97
N ASP A 144 -11.02 -4.87 9.98
CA ASP A 144 -10.12 -3.84 9.48
C ASP A 144 -9.56 -2.92 10.61
N SER A 145 -10.40 -2.59 11.59
CA SER A 145 -10.01 -1.74 12.73
C SER A 145 -9.05 -2.47 13.67
N VAL A 146 -9.34 -3.74 14.00
CA VAL A 146 -8.53 -4.56 14.90
C VAL A 146 -7.14 -4.85 14.29
N CYS A 147 -7.10 -5.25 13.02
CA CYS A 147 -5.84 -5.55 12.32
C CYS A 147 -4.93 -4.31 12.25
N ARG A 148 -5.47 -3.11 11.97
CA ARG A 148 -4.72 -1.85 11.97
C ARG A 148 -4.12 -1.50 13.32
N SER A 149 -4.88 -1.72 14.40
CA SER A 149 -4.38 -1.50 15.76
C SER A 149 -3.21 -2.42 16.10
N LEU A 150 -3.29 -3.69 15.71
CA LEU A 150 -2.20 -4.66 15.87
C LEU A 150 -1.00 -4.38 14.94
N SER A 151 -1.19 -3.63 13.85
CA SER A 151 -0.14 -3.28 12.89
C SER A 151 0.65 -2.03 13.26
N GLY A 152 0.31 -1.37 14.38
CA GLY A 152 0.96 -0.15 14.84
C GLY A 152 0.57 1.11 14.06
N SER A 153 -0.53 1.08 13.29
CA SER A 153 -0.92 2.17 12.39
C SER A 153 -1.89 3.19 13.00
N VAL A 154 -2.38 2.94 14.21
CA VAL A 154 -3.50 3.72 14.80
C VAL A 154 -3.03 4.69 15.88
N LYS A 155 -2.15 4.24 16.78
CA LYS A 155 -1.84 4.95 18.03
C LYS A 155 -1.16 6.32 17.84
N LEU A 156 -0.51 6.53 16.68
CA LEU A 156 0.16 7.78 16.35
C LEU A 156 -0.76 8.84 15.73
N VAL A 157 -2.05 8.53 15.54
CA VAL A 157 -2.98 9.36 14.76
C VAL A 157 -4.05 10.02 15.63
N GLY A 158 -4.26 11.32 15.43
CA GLY A 158 -5.34 12.10 16.04
C GLY A 158 -4.88 13.16 17.03
N ALA A 159 -5.81 13.65 17.85
CA ALA A 159 -5.55 14.65 18.90
C ALA A 159 -4.53 14.13 19.93
N GLN A 160 -3.88 15.02 20.69
CA GLN A 160 -2.96 14.60 21.76
C GLN A 160 -3.66 13.72 22.80
N GLU A 161 -4.83 14.19 23.24
CA GLU A 161 -5.64 13.58 24.30
C GLU A 161 -6.82 12.77 23.74
N GLY A 162 -7.29 11.80 24.52
CA GLY A 162 -8.41 10.93 24.16
C GLY A 162 -8.02 9.84 23.16
N PRO A 163 -8.98 9.09 22.59
CA PRO A 163 -8.66 7.92 21.78
C PRO A 163 -7.93 8.29 20.49
N PRO A 164 -6.97 7.44 20.05
CA PRO A 164 -6.45 7.45 18.69
C PRO A 164 -7.57 7.37 17.64
N VAL A 165 -7.30 7.86 16.44
CA VAL A 165 -8.28 7.83 15.34
C VAL A 165 -8.15 6.52 14.57
N LEU A 166 -9.26 5.79 14.45
CA LEU A 166 -9.41 4.65 13.56
C LEU A 166 -9.80 5.17 12.16
N PRO A 167 -9.04 4.83 11.12
CA PRO A 167 -9.48 5.11 9.75
C PRO A 167 -10.66 4.21 9.33
N ARG A 168 -11.37 4.63 8.28
CA ARG A 168 -12.43 3.84 7.63
C ARG A 168 -11.88 2.55 7.01
N ASP A 169 -12.73 1.53 6.89
CA ASP A 169 -12.45 0.24 6.21
C ASP A 169 -11.98 0.41 4.77
N GLY A 170 -11.33 -0.63 4.24
CA GLY A 170 -10.94 -0.76 2.83
C GLY A 170 -9.43 -0.58 2.58
N GLN A 171 -8.69 -0.01 3.53
CA GLN A 171 -7.24 0.17 3.40
C GLN A 171 -6.48 -1.17 3.44
N ILE A 172 -6.90 -2.08 4.33
CA ILE A 172 -6.29 -3.42 4.42
C ILE A 172 -6.59 -4.21 3.17
N ALA A 173 -7.82 -4.14 2.64
CA ALA A 173 -8.22 -4.80 1.42
C ALA A 173 -7.28 -4.46 0.24
N VAL A 174 -6.99 -3.17 0.06
CA VAL A 174 -6.09 -2.69 -0.99
C VAL A 174 -4.65 -3.17 -0.74
N MET A 175 -4.10 -2.94 0.46
CA MET A 175 -2.71 -3.28 0.77
C MET A 175 -2.47 -4.79 0.70
N ALA A 176 -3.31 -5.59 1.37
CA ALA A 176 -3.20 -7.05 1.39
C ALA A 176 -3.57 -7.67 0.03
N GLY A 177 -4.52 -7.10 -0.71
CA GLY A 177 -4.89 -7.57 -2.04
C GLY A 177 -3.77 -7.38 -3.06
N LEU A 178 -3.10 -6.22 -3.07
CA LEU A 178 -1.90 -6.00 -3.87
C LEU A 178 -0.75 -6.94 -3.43
N THR A 179 -0.56 -7.07 -2.11
CA THR A 179 0.49 -7.94 -1.55
C THR A 179 0.26 -9.41 -1.86
N ALA A 180 -0.99 -9.87 -1.97
CA ALA A 180 -1.32 -11.20 -2.44
C ALA A 180 -1.12 -11.35 -3.95
N PHE A 181 -1.50 -10.33 -4.72
CA PHE A 181 -1.39 -10.32 -6.19
C PHE A 181 0.05 -10.48 -6.68
N ILE A 182 1.02 -9.83 -6.05
CA ILE A 182 2.42 -9.79 -6.49
C ILE A 182 3.10 -11.18 -6.52
N PRO A 183 3.22 -11.94 -5.41
CA PRO A 183 3.83 -13.27 -5.43
C PRO A 183 3.00 -14.25 -6.26
N THR A 184 1.67 -14.10 -6.27
CA THR A 184 0.77 -14.92 -7.08
C THR A 184 1.07 -14.76 -8.57
N LEU A 185 1.11 -13.51 -9.05
CA LEU A 185 1.39 -13.24 -10.45
C LEU A 185 2.84 -13.61 -10.82
N ALA A 186 3.79 -13.47 -9.88
CA ALA A 186 5.14 -13.95 -10.07
C ALA A 186 5.19 -15.49 -10.25
N GLY A 187 4.43 -16.23 -9.44
CA GLY A 187 4.25 -17.66 -9.64
C GLY A 187 3.62 -17.99 -11.01
N MET A 188 2.64 -17.19 -11.44
CA MET A 188 1.98 -17.33 -12.75
C MET A 188 2.86 -16.96 -13.94
N TYR A 189 3.82 -16.06 -13.74
CA TYR A 189 4.86 -15.77 -14.72
C TYR A 189 5.72 -17.01 -14.99
N GLY A 190 6.04 -17.80 -13.96
CA GLY A 190 6.82 -19.03 -14.06
C GLY A 190 6.03 -20.33 -14.24
N ARG A 191 4.69 -20.30 -14.38
CA ARG A 191 3.80 -21.48 -14.19
C ARG A 191 4.09 -22.72 -15.05
N ALA A 192 4.77 -22.56 -16.19
CA ALA A 192 5.23 -23.71 -16.99
C ALA A 192 6.24 -24.60 -16.23
N ASN A 193 6.96 -24.01 -15.27
CA ASN A 193 7.91 -24.69 -14.39
C ASN A 193 7.25 -25.22 -13.11
N GLY A 194 5.91 -25.22 -13.03
CA GLY A 194 5.17 -25.75 -11.90
C GLY A 194 4.32 -24.71 -11.18
N ALA A 195 3.17 -25.17 -10.71
CA ALA A 195 2.22 -24.36 -9.98
C ALA A 195 2.67 -24.16 -8.53
N ARG A 196 2.70 -22.90 -8.08
CA ARG A 196 3.10 -22.50 -6.72
C ARG A 196 1.89 -22.30 -5.83
N ARG A 197 2.12 -22.43 -4.52
CA ARG A 197 1.15 -22.07 -3.48
C ARG A 197 1.72 -20.94 -2.65
N PHE A 198 0.96 -19.88 -2.41
CA PHE A 198 1.32 -18.83 -1.48
C PHE A 198 0.28 -18.70 -0.36
N ALA A 199 0.73 -18.52 0.87
CA ALA A 199 -0.10 -18.13 2.01
C ALA A 199 0.24 -16.71 2.42
N VAL A 200 -0.73 -15.80 2.40
CA VAL A 200 -0.55 -14.35 2.56
C VAL A 200 -1.23 -13.90 3.86
N SER A 201 -0.52 -13.10 4.65
CA SER A 201 -1.01 -12.50 5.90
C SER A 201 -1.36 -11.03 5.68
N ALA A 202 -2.62 -10.66 5.90
CA ALA A 202 -3.06 -9.27 5.80
C ALA A 202 -2.43 -8.37 6.89
N HIS A 203 -2.22 -8.90 8.09
CA HIS A 203 -1.53 -8.21 9.20
C HIS A 203 -0.09 -7.87 8.82
N GLU A 204 0.67 -8.82 8.29
CA GLU A 204 2.04 -8.56 7.86
C GLU A 204 2.11 -7.67 6.61
N ALA A 205 1.10 -7.72 5.74
CA ALA A 205 1.00 -6.80 4.61
C ALA A 205 0.88 -5.35 5.09
N MET A 206 0.14 -5.10 6.17
CA MET A 206 0.01 -3.77 6.79
C MET A 206 1.30 -3.27 7.44
N LEU A 207 2.21 -4.16 7.82
CA LEU A 207 3.51 -3.75 8.35
C LEU A 207 4.38 -3.04 7.31
N GLN A 208 4.07 -3.15 6.02
CA GLN A 208 4.70 -2.32 4.99
C GLN A 208 4.43 -0.82 5.16
N ILE A 209 3.41 -0.44 5.94
CA ILE A 209 3.13 0.96 6.30
C ILE A 209 3.90 1.34 7.56
N SER A 210 3.93 0.50 8.58
CA SER A 210 4.56 0.82 9.88
C SER A 210 6.05 0.46 9.97
N GLU A 211 6.62 -0.26 9.00
CA GLU A 211 8.03 -0.67 9.03
C GLU A 211 9.00 0.51 9.05
N PHE A 212 8.64 1.63 8.40
CA PHE A 212 9.43 2.87 8.45
C PHE A 212 9.48 3.44 9.87
N ASP A 213 8.33 3.63 10.52
CA ASP A 213 8.27 4.16 11.89
C ASP A 213 8.87 3.17 12.90
N THR A 214 8.77 1.87 12.63
CA THR A 214 9.42 0.83 13.44
C THR A 214 10.94 0.92 13.33
N GLY A 215 11.46 1.05 12.10
CA GLY A 215 12.89 1.21 11.85
C GLY A 215 13.45 2.49 12.48
N LEU A 216 12.70 3.59 12.35
CA LEU A 216 13.02 4.84 13.03
C LEU A 216 13.05 4.67 14.55
N ALA A 217 12.04 4.03 15.14
CA ALA A 217 11.97 3.81 16.58
C ALA A 217 13.10 2.90 17.10
N LEU A 218 13.50 1.89 16.33
CA LEU A 218 14.65 1.03 16.64
C LEU A 218 15.98 1.79 16.56
N GLU A 219 16.11 2.73 15.62
CA GLU A 219 17.30 3.57 15.49
C GLU A 219 17.41 4.60 16.65
N VAL A 220 16.31 5.24 17.04
CA VAL A 220 16.31 6.28 18.08
C VAL A 220 16.07 5.78 19.51
N GLY A 221 15.57 4.56 19.68
CA GLY A 221 15.25 3.94 20.97
C GLY A 221 13.89 4.32 21.58
N PHE A 222 13.02 5.06 20.87
CA PHE A 222 11.66 5.38 21.32
C PHE A 222 10.72 5.64 20.14
N THR A 223 9.41 5.48 20.35
CA THR A 223 8.39 5.93 19.39
C THR A 223 7.96 7.36 19.71
N ARG A 224 7.88 8.23 18.70
CA ARG A 224 7.42 9.62 18.88
C ARG A 224 5.96 9.64 19.34
N PRO A 225 5.58 10.51 20.29
CA PRO A 225 4.20 10.58 20.76
C PRO A 225 3.29 11.24 19.72
N ARG A 226 1.99 10.94 19.82
CA ARG A 226 0.94 11.66 19.09
C ARG A 226 0.87 13.11 19.61
N MET A 227 1.03 14.08 18.70
CA MET A 227 1.17 15.49 19.08
C MET A 227 -0.13 16.30 18.99
N ALA A 228 -0.82 16.21 17.86
CA ALA A 228 -2.11 16.85 17.59
C ALA A 228 -2.64 16.36 16.24
N ILE A 229 -3.91 16.65 15.94
CA ILE A 229 -4.48 16.38 14.61
C ILE A 229 -3.65 17.12 13.56
N ASN A 230 -3.26 16.41 12.51
CA ASN A 230 -2.43 16.95 11.42
C ASN A 230 -1.10 17.55 11.88
N ARG A 231 -0.52 17.05 12.99
CA ARG A 231 0.80 17.47 13.49
C ARG A 231 1.74 16.27 13.60
N PHE A 232 2.82 16.33 12.85
CA PHE A 232 3.73 15.20 12.67
C PHE A 232 5.20 15.61 12.83
N GLY A 233 6.06 14.65 13.12
CA GLY A 233 7.47 14.90 13.45
C GLY A 233 8.37 15.38 12.29
N ARG A 234 7.87 15.53 11.06
CA ARG A 234 8.66 15.89 9.86
C ARG A 234 8.88 17.41 9.66
N GLY A 235 8.88 18.18 10.74
CA GLY A 235 8.95 19.65 10.68
C GLY A 235 7.58 20.29 10.42
N TYR A 236 7.49 21.61 10.54
CA TYR A 236 6.28 22.39 10.30
C TYR A 236 6.55 23.50 9.25
N PRO A 237 5.61 23.86 8.35
CA PRO A 237 4.25 23.34 8.20
C PRO A 237 4.14 22.01 7.42
N VAL A 238 3.50 21.03 8.04
CA VAL A 238 3.03 19.78 7.42
C VAL A 238 1.65 19.47 8.01
N GLY A 239 0.59 19.51 7.20
CA GLY A 239 -0.80 19.29 7.64
C GLY A 239 -1.85 19.90 6.71
N ASN A 240 -3.13 19.86 7.13
CA ASN A 240 -4.27 20.42 6.38
C ASN A 240 -4.72 21.73 7.02
N PHE A 241 -4.82 22.78 6.20
CA PHE A 241 -5.11 24.14 6.63
C PHE A 241 -6.41 24.64 5.98
N PRO A 242 -7.33 25.24 6.74
CA PRO A 242 -8.50 25.87 6.17
C PRO A 242 -8.09 27.11 5.36
N THR A 243 -8.80 27.35 4.27
CA THR A 243 -8.62 28.52 3.40
C THR A 243 -9.93 29.27 3.24
N LYS A 244 -9.99 30.31 2.39
CA LYS A 244 -11.25 31.02 2.11
C LYS A 244 -12.37 30.07 1.69
N ASP A 245 -12.00 29.07 0.89
CA ASP A 245 -12.89 28.04 0.37
C ASP A 245 -12.09 26.74 0.19
N GLY A 246 -12.52 25.69 0.90
CA GLY A 246 -11.85 24.40 0.95
C GLY A 246 -10.60 24.36 1.83
N TRP A 247 -9.87 23.25 1.72
CA TRP A 247 -8.71 22.92 2.54
C TRP A 247 -7.45 22.77 1.68
N LEU A 248 -6.35 23.38 2.13
CA LEU A 248 -5.04 23.26 1.52
C LEU A 248 -4.15 22.34 2.34
N GLY A 249 -3.71 21.25 1.73
CA GLY A 249 -2.65 20.40 2.22
C GLY A 249 -1.30 21.05 1.97
N ILE A 250 -0.52 21.23 3.03
CA ILE A 250 0.82 21.84 2.98
C ILE A 250 1.84 20.80 3.47
N THR A 251 2.90 20.57 2.70
CA THR A 251 4.06 19.76 3.13
C THR A 251 5.37 20.48 2.81
N VAL A 252 5.87 21.30 3.74
CA VAL A 252 7.10 22.08 3.57
C VAL A 252 8.19 21.54 4.49
N VAL A 253 9.19 20.87 3.90
CA VAL A 253 10.19 20.11 4.67
C VAL A 253 11.62 20.60 4.49
N THR A 254 11.99 21.10 3.30
CA THR A 254 13.35 21.59 3.04
C THR A 254 13.49 23.09 3.28
N PRO A 255 14.71 23.61 3.57
CA PRO A 255 14.95 25.04 3.68
C PRO A 255 14.52 25.84 2.42
N ALA A 256 14.77 25.31 1.23
CA ALA A 256 14.36 25.97 -0.02
C ALA A 256 12.83 26.05 -0.17
N GLN A 257 12.11 24.99 0.23
CA GLN A 257 10.64 25.01 0.26
C GLN A 257 10.12 25.99 1.32
N TRP A 258 10.79 26.10 2.47
CA TRP A 258 10.43 27.07 3.50
C TRP A 258 10.56 28.50 2.99
N ALA A 259 11.71 28.86 2.40
CA ALA A 259 11.92 30.17 1.78
C ALA A 259 10.85 30.49 0.73
N ALA A 260 10.57 29.55 -0.20
CA ALA A 260 9.56 29.72 -1.22
C ALA A 260 8.14 29.87 -0.63
N PHE A 261 7.82 29.15 0.45
CA PHE A 261 6.53 29.27 1.14
C PHE A 261 6.38 30.62 1.84
N CYS A 262 7.42 31.12 2.49
CA CYS A 262 7.44 32.47 3.07
C CYS A 262 7.19 33.55 2.00
N VAL A 263 7.84 33.43 0.83
CA VAL A 263 7.60 34.31 -0.32
C VAL A 263 6.15 34.21 -0.82
N MET A 264 5.59 33.00 -0.93
CA MET A 264 4.21 32.78 -1.34
C MET A 264 3.20 33.49 -0.44
N LEU A 265 3.47 33.53 0.87
CA LEU A 265 2.63 34.20 1.85
C LEU A 265 2.89 35.72 1.95
N GLY A 266 3.88 36.25 1.24
CA GLY A 266 4.28 37.65 1.33
C GLY A 266 5.03 38.01 2.62
N LEU A 267 5.68 37.04 3.26
CA LEU A 267 6.43 37.18 4.53
C LEU A 267 7.87 36.64 4.41
N PRO A 268 8.69 37.15 3.47
CA PRO A 268 10.05 36.64 3.24
C PRO A 268 10.97 36.74 4.47
N GLU A 269 10.71 37.70 5.38
CA GLU A 269 11.49 37.89 6.60
C GLU A 269 11.48 36.67 7.55
N LEU A 270 10.43 35.83 7.49
CA LEU A 270 10.33 34.61 8.29
C LEU A 270 11.37 33.55 7.92
N GLU A 271 11.96 33.63 6.73
CA GLU A 271 13.00 32.69 6.29
C GLU A 271 14.21 32.72 7.25
N THR A 272 14.65 33.92 7.61
CA THR A 272 15.86 34.15 8.39
C THR A 272 15.61 34.28 9.89
N GLU A 273 14.34 34.38 10.28
CA GLU A 273 13.92 34.60 11.66
C GLU A 273 14.38 33.43 12.56
N PRO A 274 15.19 33.65 13.62
CA PRO A 274 15.79 32.57 14.41
C PRO A 274 14.80 31.58 15.03
N GLN A 275 13.58 32.02 15.33
CA GLN A 275 12.51 31.15 15.85
C GLN A 275 11.93 30.19 14.79
N PHE A 276 12.18 30.42 13.50
CA PHE A 276 11.56 29.69 12.38
C PHE A 276 12.53 29.21 11.29
N ASN A 277 13.82 29.54 11.39
CA ASN A 277 14.79 29.28 10.32
C ASN A 277 15.15 27.79 10.13
N ASP A 278 14.91 26.93 11.13
CA ASP A 278 15.08 25.47 11.03
C ASP A 278 13.80 24.69 11.37
N GLY A 279 13.74 23.44 10.91
CA GLY A 279 12.53 22.61 11.01
C GLY A 279 12.12 22.27 12.44
N LEU A 280 13.07 22.08 13.36
CA LEU A 280 12.77 21.78 14.77
C LEU A 280 12.26 23.03 15.48
N ALA A 281 12.91 24.17 15.24
CA ALA A 281 12.43 25.47 15.74
C ALA A 281 11.00 25.76 15.27
N ARG A 282 10.69 25.52 13.99
CA ARG A 282 9.30 25.65 13.48
C ARG A 282 8.32 24.70 14.15
N THR A 283 8.71 23.46 14.43
CA THR A 283 7.83 22.51 15.14
C THR A 283 7.55 22.98 16.56
N ASN A 284 8.58 23.42 17.29
CA ASN A 284 8.42 23.92 18.66
C ASN A 284 7.59 25.20 18.73
N ASN A 285 7.69 26.06 17.71
CA ASN A 285 6.93 27.32 17.60
C ASN A 285 5.71 27.21 16.67
N SER A 286 5.23 25.98 16.41
CA SER A 286 4.21 25.72 15.39
C SER A 286 2.85 26.39 15.65
N LYS A 287 2.51 26.65 16.93
CA LYS A 287 1.33 27.45 17.26
C LYS A 287 1.48 28.90 16.81
N ALA A 288 2.60 29.54 17.13
CA ALA A 288 2.85 30.93 16.73
C ALA A 288 2.84 31.08 15.20
N LEU A 289 3.47 30.14 14.48
CA LEU A 289 3.42 30.13 13.01
C LEU A 289 2.01 29.89 12.46
N PHE A 290 1.21 29.01 13.08
CA PHE A 290 -0.19 28.83 12.69
C PHE A 290 -0.98 30.15 12.80
N ASP A 291 -0.82 30.86 13.93
CA ASP A 291 -1.51 32.14 14.16
C ASP A 291 -1.09 33.22 13.14
N ILE A 292 0.11 33.11 12.55
CA ILE A 292 0.59 33.98 11.45
C ILE A 292 0.00 33.56 10.09
N PHE A 293 0.08 32.26 9.74
CA PHE A 293 -0.31 31.79 8.41
C PHE A 293 -1.81 31.77 8.21
N GLN A 294 -2.56 31.40 9.24
CA GLN A 294 -3.98 31.11 9.11
C GLN A 294 -4.78 32.30 8.55
N PRO A 295 -4.64 33.54 9.07
CA PRO A 295 -5.35 34.69 8.50
C PRO A 295 -5.02 34.94 7.02
N ILE A 296 -3.76 34.70 6.61
CA ILE A 296 -3.31 34.90 5.23
C ILE A 296 -3.92 33.85 4.31
N LEU A 297 -3.90 32.58 4.72
CA LEU A 297 -4.48 31.48 3.95
C LEU A 297 -5.98 31.67 3.70
N MET A 298 -6.69 32.38 4.59
CA MET A 298 -8.11 32.73 4.43
C MET A 298 -8.40 33.78 3.34
N HIS A 299 -7.39 34.38 2.70
CA HIS A 299 -7.61 35.37 1.64
C HIS A 299 -7.89 34.77 0.26
N LYS A 300 -7.46 33.52 0.01
CA LYS A 300 -7.65 32.81 -1.27
C LYS A 300 -8.23 31.42 -1.03
N SER A 301 -8.84 30.85 -2.07
CA SER A 301 -9.31 29.47 -2.07
C SER A 301 -8.14 28.48 -2.09
N ALA A 302 -8.39 27.22 -1.73
CA ALA A 302 -7.39 26.17 -1.79
C ALA A 302 -6.82 25.97 -3.22
N ASN A 303 -7.67 26.11 -4.26
CA ASN A 303 -7.24 26.01 -5.65
C ASN A 303 -6.26 27.12 -6.05
N GLU A 304 -6.57 28.38 -5.71
CA GLU A 304 -5.69 29.52 -6.01
C GLU A 304 -4.31 29.36 -5.34
N TRP A 305 -4.28 28.93 -4.07
CA TRP A 305 -3.01 28.64 -3.38
C TRP A 305 -2.26 27.47 -4.00
N PHE A 306 -2.98 26.42 -4.38
CA PHE A 306 -2.38 25.24 -5.01
C PHE A 306 -1.73 25.61 -6.35
N GLU A 307 -2.40 26.38 -7.21
CA GLU A 307 -1.84 26.87 -8.49
C GLU A 307 -0.56 27.70 -8.29
N MET A 308 -0.56 28.64 -7.32
CA MET A 308 0.65 29.38 -6.94
C MET A 308 1.77 28.45 -6.45
N GLY A 309 1.41 27.40 -5.71
CA GLY A 309 2.34 26.38 -5.24
C GLY A 309 3.03 25.63 -6.38
N ILE A 310 2.33 25.35 -7.49
CA ILE A 310 2.91 24.70 -8.67
C ILE A 310 4.04 25.56 -9.25
N GLU A 311 3.80 26.86 -9.43
CA GLU A 311 4.79 27.80 -9.99
C GLU A 311 6.05 27.88 -9.12
N LEU A 312 5.87 27.87 -7.80
CA LEU A 312 6.95 27.91 -6.80
C LEU A 312 7.56 26.54 -6.48
N ARG A 313 7.08 25.46 -7.11
CA ARG A 313 7.49 24.07 -6.86
C ARG A 313 7.33 23.64 -5.40
N LEU A 314 6.30 24.17 -4.74
CA LEU A 314 5.94 23.83 -3.37
C LEU A 314 5.10 22.55 -3.33
N PRO A 315 5.28 21.67 -2.32
CA PRO A 315 4.50 20.45 -2.19
C PRO A 315 3.17 20.73 -1.51
N LEU A 316 2.24 21.28 -2.30
CA LEU A 316 0.88 21.61 -1.89
C LEU A 316 -0.12 20.68 -2.58
N ALA A 317 -1.29 20.53 -1.99
CA ALA A 317 -2.41 19.82 -2.58
C ALA A 317 -3.74 20.43 -2.12
N VAL A 318 -4.73 20.45 -2.99
CA VAL A 318 -6.12 20.62 -2.56
C VAL A 318 -6.53 19.36 -1.81
N VAL A 319 -7.23 19.49 -0.69
CA VAL A 319 -7.83 18.34 0.03
C VAL A 319 -9.31 18.25 -0.35
N PRO A 320 -9.68 17.41 -1.34
CA PRO A 320 -11.05 17.36 -1.83
C PRO A 320 -11.94 16.55 -0.89
N ASP A 321 -13.22 16.91 -0.81
CA ASP A 321 -14.26 15.96 -0.41
C ASP A 321 -14.63 15.03 -1.57
N MET A 322 -15.51 14.06 -1.34
CA MET A 322 -15.84 13.06 -2.35
C MET A 322 -16.54 13.66 -3.59
N GLU A 323 -17.34 14.72 -3.40
CA GLU A 323 -18.01 15.40 -4.52
C GLU A 323 -16.99 16.13 -5.41
N THR A 324 -16.11 16.90 -4.79
CA THR A 324 -15.02 17.62 -5.46
C THR A 324 -14.07 16.66 -6.15
N LEU A 325 -13.70 15.56 -5.48
CA LEU A 325 -12.81 14.53 -6.01
C LEU A 325 -13.39 13.90 -7.29
N LEU A 326 -14.68 13.55 -7.27
CA LEU A 326 -15.38 13.01 -8.44
C LEU A 326 -15.49 14.00 -9.60
N LYS A 327 -15.54 15.31 -9.33
CA LYS A 327 -15.67 16.34 -10.38
C LYS A 327 -14.33 16.85 -10.89
N GLN A 328 -13.23 16.47 -10.25
CA GLN A 328 -11.91 17.01 -10.55
C GLN A 328 -11.44 16.59 -11.95
N GLN A 329 -11.33 17.57 -12.85
CA GLN A 329 -11.05 17.33 -14.27
C GLN A 329 -9.74 16.56 -14.49
N TYR A 330 -8.71 16.85 -13.69
CA TYR A 330 -7.42 16.15 -13.78
C TYR A 330 -7.57 14.61 -13.64
N TYR A 331 -8.31 14.13 -12.64
CA TYR A 331 -8.53 12.69 -12.46
C TYR A 331 -9.43 12.10 -13.56
N ARG A 332 -10.38 12.89 -14.08
CA ARG A 332 -11.24 12.49 -15.20
C ARG A 332 -10.46 12.32 -16.50
N ASP A 333 -9.57 13.26 -16.81
CA ASP A 333 -8.73 13.20 -18.01
C ASP A 333 -7.79 12.00 -18.02
N ARG A 334 -7.36 11.56 -16.82
CA ARG A 334 -6.54 10.36 -16.65
C ARG A 334 -7.33 9.06 -16.65
N GLY A 335 -8.67 9.14 -16.59
CA GLY A 335 -9.55 7.97 -16.53
C GLY A 335 -9.57 7.29 -15.15
N ALA A 336 -9.27 8.03 -14.08
CA ALA A 336 -9.18 7.48 -12.73
C ALA A 336 -10.54 7.09 -12.13
N PHE A 337 -11.67 7.50 -12.75
CA PHE A 337 -13.02 7.11 -12.37
C PHE A 337 -13.80 6.60 -13.58
N ALA A 338 -14.52 5.50 -13.41
CA ALA A 338 -15.36 4.91 -14.45
C ALA A 338 -16.63 4.30 -13.84
N LYS A 339 -17.62 4.06 -14.71
CA LYS A 339 -18.92 3.50 -14.31
C LYS A 339 -18.81 2.05 -13.84
N VAL A 340 -19.49 1.75 -12.74
CA VAL A 340 -19.83 0.42 -12.26
C VAL A 340 -21.32 0.21 -12.53
N GLU A 341 -21.67 -0.97 -13.03
CA GLU A 341 -23.06 -1.38 -13.28
C GLU A 341 -23.40 -2.65 -12.48
N ILE A 342 -24.59 -2.68 -11.88
CA ILE A 342 -25.19 -3.89 -11.31
C ILE A 342 -26.71 -3.82 -11.47
N GLY A 343 -27.28 -4.76 -12.23
CA GLY A 343 -28.68 -4.67 -12.65
C GLY A 343 -28.96 -3.37 -13.40
N THR A 344 -29.92 -2.58 -12.91
CA THR A 344 -30.24 -1.24 -13.43
C THR A 344 -29.45 -0.11 -12.76
N ALA A 345 -28.68 -0.38 -11.71
CA ALA A 345 -27.88 0.63 -11.01
C ALA A 345 -26.63 1.00 -11.81
N SER A 346 -26.25 2.29 -11.77
CA SER A 346 -25.03 2.79 -12.38
C SER A 346 -24.45 3.98 -11.59
N PHE A 347 -23.19 3.88 -11.19
CA PHE A 347 -22.48 4.90 -10.41
C PHE A 347 -20.98 4.90 -10.75
N ASP A 348 -20.27 5.98 -10.42
CA ASP A 348 -18.83 6.10 -10.62
C ASP A 348 -18.06 5.50 -9.43
N ALA A 349 -16.94 4.86 -9.73
CA ALA A 349 -15.98 4.38 -8.74
C ALA A 349 -14.54 4.51 -9.27
N PRO A 350 -13.51 4.44 -8.41
CA PRO A 350 -12.12 4.46 -8.85
C PRO A 350 -11.81 3.32 -9.83
N VAL A 351 -10.98 3.60 -10.84
CA VAL A 351 -10.33 2.60 -11.68
C VAL A 351 -9.01 2.18 -11.01
N LEU A 352 -8.54 0.95 -11.25
CA LEU A 352 -7.26 0.51 -10.72
C LEU A 352 -6.10 1.41 -11.23
N PRO A 353 -5.14 1.78 -10.36
CA PRO A 353 -4.15 2.82 -10.64
C PRO A 353 -3.02 2.39 -11.57
N GLN A 354 -2.88 1.09 -11.88
CA GLN A 354 -1.82 0.55 -12.75
C GLN A 354 -2.05 0.93 -14.22
N THR A 355 -1.73 2.18 -14.57
CA THR A 355 -1.93 2.73 -15.92
C THR A 355 -0.86 2.25 -16.91
N LEU A 356 -1.08 1.05 -17.45
CA LEU A 356 -0.31 0.48 -18.55
C LEU A 356 -0.70 1.18 -19.87
N THR A 357 0.23 1.91 -20.50
CA THR A 357 -0.10 2.78 -21.65
C THR A 357 -0.57 2.02 -22.90
N GLY A 358 -0.07 0.79 -23.11
CA GLY A 358 -0.44 -0.06 -24.25
C GLY A 358 -1.57 -1.05 -23.96
N SER A 359 -1.80 -1.40 -22.70
CA SER A 359 -2.81 -2.37 -22.27
C SER A 359 -3.46 -1.95 -20.95
N ARG A 360 -4.15 -0.80 -20.98
CA ARG A 360 -4.82 -0.19 -19.82
C ARG A 360 -5.80 -1.18 -19.16
N PRO A 361 -6.02 -1.08 -17.84
CA PRO A 361 -7.07 -1.86 -17.19
C PRO A 361 -8.43 -1.58 -17.84
N LYS A 362 -9.32 -2.58 -17.83
CA LYS A 362 -10.72 -2.38 -18.18
C LYS A 362 -11.29 -1.28 -17.26
N PRO A 363 -11.98 -0.27 -17.81
CA PRO A 363 -12.52 0.82 -17.00
C PRO A 363 -13.77 0.34 -16.24
N ASN A 364 -13.58 -0.22 -15.03
CA ASN A 364 -14.65 -0.86 -14.25
C ASN A 364 -15.55 -1.71 -15.17
N GLY A 365 -16.87 -1.66 -15.02
CA GLY A 365 -17.80 -2.40 -15.86
C GLY A 365 -18.97 -2.99 -15.09
N ARG A 366 -19.50 -4.09 -15.59
CA ARG A 366 -20.63 -4.80 -14.97
C ARG A 366 -20.14 -5.80 -13.91
N ALA A 367 -20.79 -5.77 -12.75
CA ALA A 367 -20.69 -6.81 -11.74
C ALA A 367 -21.85 -7.81 -11.91
N PRO A 368 -21.61 -9.12 -11.70
CA PRO A 368 -22.64 -10.13 -11.77
C PRO A 368 -23.54 -10.14 -10.51
N PHE A 369 -24.80 -10.51 -10.67
CA PHE A 369 -25.60 -11.02 -9.55
C PHE A 369 -25.10 -12.39 -9.10
N ALA A 370 -25.50 -12.78 -7.89
CA ALA A 370 -25.17 -14.10 -7.35
C ALA A 370 -25.73 -15.20 -8.27
N GLY A 371 -24.84 -16.06 -8.78
CA GLY A 371 -25.23 -17.17 -9.65
C GLY A 371 -25.67 -16.78 -11.05
N ASP A 372 -25.23 -15.63 -11.57
CA ASP A 372 -25.49 -15.24 -12.97
C ASP A 372 -24.92 -16.26 -13.99
N ASP A 373 -23.89 -17.01 -13.59
CA ASP A 373 -23.29 -18.09 -14.38
C ASP A 373 -23.53 -19.47 -13.73
N THR A 374 -23.31 -20.53 -14.52
CA THR A 374 -23.35 -21.92 -14.05
C THR A 374 -21.99 -22.59 -14.28
N ILE A 375 -21.59 -23.47 -13.36
CA ILE A 375 -20.31 -24.21 -13.45
C ILE A 375 -20.19 -24.96 -14.78
N ASP A 376 -21.26 -25.60 -15.24
CA ASP A 376 -21.25 -26.43 -16.46
C ASP A 376 -20.93 -25.61 -17.72
N ALA A 377 -21.34 -24.34 -17.76
CA ALA A 377 -21.04 -23.42 -18.85
C ALA A 377 -19.57 -22.95 -18.85
N LEU A 378 -18.84 -23.19 -17.76
CA LEU A 378 -17.48 -22.69 -17.51
C LEU A 378 -16.43 -23.80 -17.52
N LEU A 379 -16.73 -25.00 -18.03
CA LEU A 379 -15.76 -26.10 -18.07
C LEU A 379 -14.77 -26.04 -19.26
N ALA A 380 -14.92 -25.07 -20.15
CA ALA A 380 -14.04 -24.91 -21.31
C ALA A 380 -12.85 -23.98 -21.00
N HIS A 381 -11.75 -24.54 -20.51
CA HIS A 381 -10.39 -23.93 -20.47
C HIS A 381 -9.36 -25.01 -20.19
N GLN A 382 -8.13 -24.81 -20.67
CA GLN A 382 -7.01 -25.68 -20.38
C GLN A 382 -5.87 -24.87 -19.78
N ARG A 383 -5.58 -25.14 -18.50
CA ARG A 383 -4.43 -24.54 -17.82
C ARG A 383 -3.11 -25.03 -18.40
N VAL A 384 -2.09 -24.18 -18.27
CA VAL A 384 -0.74 -24.46 -18.78
C VAL A 384 0.05 -25.37 -17.84
N ALA A 385 -0.07 -25.17 -16.53
CA ALA A 385 0.71 -25.92 -15.56
C ALA A 385 0.15 -27.34 -15.36
N THR A 386 1.06 -28.33 -15.29
CA THR A 386 0.70 -29.75 -15.15
C THR A 386 1.25 -30.39 -13.88
N ARG A 387 2.16 -29.72 -13.18
CA ARG A 387 2.81 -30.20 -11.95
C ARG A 387 2.92 -29.12 -10.89
N GLN A 388 3.20 -29.56 -9.67
CA GLN A 388 3.56 -28.67 -8.57
C GLN A 388 4.99 -28.14 -8.75
N ALA A 389 5.24 -26.90 -8.31
CA ALA A 389 6.59 -26.42 -8.07
C ALA A 389 7.19 -27.14 -6.84
N THR A 390 8.50 -27.32 -6.87
CA THR A 390 9.31 -27.99 -5.84
C THR A 390 10.34 -27.00 -5.25
N PRO A 391 10.94 -27.29 -4.08
CA PRO A 391 12.00 -26.44 -3.51
C PRO A 391 13.24 -26.27 -4.41
N ASP A 392 13.48 -27.19 -5.34
CA ASP A 392 14.59 -27.11 -6.31
C ASP A 392 14.28 -26.19 -7.49
N ASP A 393 13.00 -25.84 -7.72
CA ASP A 393 12.62 -24.89 -8.76
C ASP A 393 13.06 -23.46 -8.36
N PRO A 394 13.68 -22.68 -9.28
CA PRO A 394 14.19 -21.36 -8.96
C PRO A 394 13.06 -20.41 -8.53
N GLN A 395 13.37 -19.43 -7.68
CA GLN A 395 12.41 -18.41 -7.27
C GLN A 395 11.70 -17.75 -8.48
N PRO A 396 10.44 -17.28 -8.33
CA PRO A 396 9.59 -16.96 -9.47
C PRO A 396 10.14 -15.93 -10.45
N LEU A 397 10.92 -14.94 -9.98
CA LEU A 397 11.48 -13.88 -10.82
C LEU A 397 12.99 -14.06 -11.09
N LYS A 398 13.54 -15.22 -10.73
CA LYS A 398 14.94 -15.53 -11.03
C LYS A 398 15.20 -15.45 -12.52
N GLY A 399 16.20 -14.65 -12.89
CA GLY A 399 16.59 -14.44 -14.28
C GLY A 399 16.11 -13.11 -14.87
N LEU A 400 15.16 -12.43 -14.23
CA LEU A 400 14.79 -11.06 -14.61
C LEU A 400 15.77 -10.05 -14.03
N ARG A 401 16.10 -9.01 -14.80
CA ARG A 401 16.93 -7.88 -14.37
C ARG A 401 16.16 -6.56 -14.37
N ILE A 402 16.27 -5.83 -13.26
CA ILE A 402 15.60 -4.54 -13.06
C ILE A 402 16.63 -3.47 -12.76
N ILE A 403 16.59 -2.36 -13.52
CA ILE A 403 17.36 -1.16 -13.22
C ILE A 403 16.53 -0.24 -12.34
N ASP A 404 16.99 -0.04 -11.11
CA ASP A 404 16.33 0.75 -10.08
C ASP A 404 16.96 2.15 -10.01
N LEU A 405 16.29 3.15 -10.57
CA LEU A 405 16.66 4.57 -10.51
C LEU A 405 15.97 5.29 -9.34
N THR A 406 15.26 4.55 -8.49
CA THR A 406 14.38 5.14 -7.49
C THR A 406 15.14 5.60 -6.24
N MET A 407 14.53 6.54 -5.54
CA MET A 407 15.01 7.05 -4.25
C MET A 407 13.88 7.08 -3.23
N GLY A 408 14.22 7.12 -1.94
CA GLY A 408 13.23 7.27 -0.89
C GLY A 408 12.57 5.95 -0.47
N TRP A 409 11.23 5.92 -0.44
CA TRP A 409 10.46 4.78 0.04
C TRP A 409 9.67 4.07 -1.07
N ALA A 410 8.79 4.77 -1.79
CA ALA A 410 7.86 4.15 -2.74
C ALA A 410 8.54 3.25 -3.78
N GLY A 411 9.38 3.84 -4.63
CA GLY A 411 10.10 3.11 -5.68
C GLY A 411 11.02 2.01 -5.13
N PRO A 412 11.83 2.29 -4.08
CA PRO A 412 12.69 1.26 -3.50
C PRO A 412 11.92 0.07 -2.92
N SER A 413 10.73 0.29 -2.33
CA SER A 413 9.83 -0.76 -1.86
C SER A 413 9.32 -1.63 -3.02
N ALA A 414 8.99 -1.04 -4.17
CA ALA A 414 8.55 -1.78 -5.34
C ALA A 414 9.61 -2.78 -5.83
N THR A 415 10.85 -2.32 -5.97
CA THR A 415 11.96 -3.17 -6.46
C THR A 415 12.46 -4.15 -5.41
N ARG A 416 12.37 -3.82 -4.11
CA ARG A 416 12.63 -4.76 -3.01
C ARG A 416 11.76 -6.00 -3.15
N GLN A 417 10.47 -5.85 -3.43
CA GLN A 417 9.56 -7.00 -3.58
C GLN A 417 9.97 -7.90 -4.76
N MET A 418 10.47 -7.33 -5.85
CA MET A 418 10.98 -8.10 -6.98
C MET A 418 12.26 -8.86 -6.60
N GLY A 419 13.17 -8.22 -5.86
CA GLY A 419 14.38 -8.83 -5.34
C GLY A 419 14.10 -9.95 -4.33
N ASP A 420 13.10 -9.77 -3.47
CA ASP A 420 12.62 -10.80 -2.52
C ASP A 420 12.05 -12.05 -3.24
N LEU A 421 11.57 -11.89 -4.48
CA LEU A 421 11.12 -12.97 -5.38
C LEU A 421 12.21 -13.46 -6.35
N GLY A 422 13.44 -12.99 -6.20
CA GLY A 422 14.62 -13.52 -6.89
C GLY A 422 15.11 -12.73 -8.11
N ALA A 423 14.51 -11.59 -8.43
CA ALA A 423 14.98 -10.73 -9.52
C ALA A 423 16.37 -10.12 -9.21
N ASP A 424 17.17 -9.91 -10.26
CA ASP A 424 18.42 -9.18 -10.20
C ASP A 424 18.17 -7.67 -10.26
N VAL A 425 18.09 -7.03 -9.10
CA VAL A 425 17.84 -5.59 -9.00
C VAL A 425 19.17 -4.83 -8.88
N ILE A 426 19.43 -3.95 -9.85
CA ILE A 426 20.60 -3.06 -9.87
C ILE A 426 20.15 -1.64 -9.55
N LYS A 427 20.41 -1.19 -8.32
CA LYS A 427 20.18 0.18 -7.88
C LYS A 427 21.30 1.08 -8.39
N VAL A 428 20.92 2.14 -9.10
CA VAL A 428 21.83 3.15 -9.62
C VAL A 428 21.72 4.41 -8.77
N GLU A 429 22.81 4.78 -8.11
CA GLU A 429 22.92 5.99 -7.31
C GLU A 429 24.02 6.92 -7.89
N SER A 430 24.28 8.06 -7.26
CA SER A 430 25.42 8.94 -7.60
C SER A 430 26.24 9.22 -6.33
N CYS A 431 27.56 9.34 -6.45
CA CYS A 431 28.40 9.77 -5.33
C CYS A 431 28.07 11.19 -4.86
N GLN A 432 27.72 12.07 -5.80
CA GLN A 432 27.42 13.49 -5.54
C GLN A 432 25.96 13.70 -5.08
N TYR A 433 25.09 12.75 -5.40
CA TYR A 433 23.68 12.78 -5.02
C TYR A 433 23.17 11.35 -4.78
N PRO A 434 23.60 10.71 -3.68
CA PRO A 434 23.14 9.38 -3.33
C PRO A 434 21.65 9.41 -2.97
N ASP A 435 21.04 8.23 -2.82
CA ASP A 435 19.65 8.14 -2.35
C ASP A 435 19.48 8.95 -1.07
N TRP A 436 18.60 9.94 -1.08
CA TRP A 436 18.40 10.86 0.04
C TRP A 436 17.85 10.15 1.28
N PHE A 437 17.33 8.92 1.15
CA PHE A 437 16.99 8.06 2.29
C PHE A 437 18.22 7.55 3.05
N ARG A 438 19.43 7.69 2.49
CA ARG A 438 20.69 7.57 3.22
C ARG A 438 20.97 8.81 4.10
N GLY A 439 20.09 9.80 4.12
CA GLY A 439 20.22 11.03 4.91
C GLY A 439 20.50 12.24 4.03
N THR A 440 20.08 13.41 4.52
CA THR A 440 20.11 14.67 3.74
C THR A 440 20.91 15.78 4.37
N ASP A 441 21.41 15.61 5.60
CA ASP A 441 22.21 16.63 6.29
C ASP A 441 23.70 16.43 5.97
N PRO A 442 24.31 17.28 5.13
CA PRO A 442 25.72 17.16 4.80
C PRO A 442 26.65 17.65 5.93
N ARG A 443 26.11 18.22 7.02
CA ARG A 443 26.91 18.64 8.18
C ARG A 443 27.48 17.42 8.89
N GLY A 444 28.63 17.58 9.56
CA GLY A 444 29.33 16.48 10.22
C GLY A 444 28.41 15.71 11.18
N PRO A 445 28.51 14.37 11.28
CA PRO A 445 29.56 13.49 10.75
C PRO A 445 29.24 12.77 9.41
N TYR A 446 28.34 13.31 8.58
CA TYR A 446 27.83 12.66 7.35
C TYR A 446 28.91 12.04 6.44
N PHE A 447 29.87 12.85 5.95
CA PHE A 447 30.95 12.36 5.09
C PHE A 447 32.06 11.61 5.84
N PRO A 448 32.64 12.15 6.95
CA PRO A 448 33.80 11.52 7.59
C PRO A 448 33.51 10.17 8.23
N GLU A 449 32.33 10.00 8.85
CA GLU A 449 31.94 8.75 9.53
C GLU A 449 31.03 7.86 8.69
N ARG A 450 30.75 8.28 7.44
CA ARG A 450 29.86 7.60 6.51
C ARG A 450 28.52 7.22 7.16
N THR A 451 27.91 8.13 7.91
CA THR A 451 26.63 7.84 8.60
C THR A 451 25.52 7.50 7.62
N TYR A 452 25.65 7.93 6.36
CA TYR A 452 24.77 7.55 5.26
C TYR A 452 24.73 6.05 4.95
N GLU A 453 25.69 5.27 5.43
CA GLU A 453 25.66 3.82 5.34
C GLU A 453 24.89 3.16 6.49
N LYS A 454 24.70 3.88 7.59
CA LYS A 454 24.17 3.36 8.87
C LYS A 454 22.67 3.60 9.06
N ILE A 455 22.02 4.25 8.10
CA ILE A 455 20.60 4.60 8.21
C ILE A 455 19.72 3.36 8.10
N TYR A 456 18.88 3.15 9.11
CA TYR A 456 18.11 1.92 9.27
C TYR A 456 17.07 1.72 8.17
N TRP A 457 16.28 2.75 7.88
CA TRP A 457 15.21 2.66 6.87
C TRP A 457 15.77 2.49 5.45
N PHE A 458 16.99 2.96 5.16
CA PHE A 458 17.65 2.63 3.90
C PHE A 458 17.92 1.11 3.79
N GLN A 459 18.35 0.47 4.88
CA GLN A 459 18.58 -0.98 4.91
C GLN A 459 17.28 -1.76 4.65
N GLN A 460 16.17 -1.33 5.26
CA GLN A 460 14.86 -1.95 5.08
C GLN A 460 14.43 -1.94 3.62
N MET A 461 14.55 -0.79 2.94
CA MET A 461 14.03 -0.59 1.58
C MET A 461 14.92 -1.15 0.47
N ASN A 462 16.21 -1.42 0.73
CA ASN A 462 17.18 -1.71 -0.33
C ASN A 462 17.91 -3.05 -0.19
N ARG A 463 17.45 -3.95 0.70
CA ARG A 463 17.91 -5.35 0.71
C ARG A 463 17.63 -6.07 -0.61
N ASN A 464 18.32 -7.18 -0.86
CA ASN A 464 18.22 -7.99 -2.08
C ASN A 464 18.52 -7.21 -3.37
N LYS A 465 19.30 -6.12 -3.29
CA LYS A 465 19.76 -5.31 -4.44
C LYS A 465 21.27 -5.30 -4.55
N ARG A 466 21.76 -5.08 -5.77
CA ARG A 466 23.14 -4.68 -6.06
C ARG A 466 23.17 -3.17 -6.29
N GLY A 467 24.01 -2.45 -5.55
CA GLY A 467 24.15 -1.00 -5.66
C GLY A 467 25.40 -0.60 -6.46
N ILE A 468 25.21 0.25 -7.47
CA ILE A 468 26.27 0.91 -8.23
C ILE A 468 26.11 2.43 -8.16
N THR A 469 27.15 3.15 -8.54
CA THR A 469 27.12 4.60 -8.71
C THR A 469 27.36 4.96 -10.17
N LEU A 470 26.56 5.87 -10.73
CA LEU A 470 26.77 6.49 -12.03
C LEU A 470 26.36 7.98 -11.94
N ASP A 471 27.27 8.88 -12.28
CA ASP A 471 26.93 10.29 -12.52
C ASP A 471 26.21 10.44 -13.87
N LEU A 472 24.88 10.49 -13.83
CA LEU A 472 24.04 10.68 -15.00
C LEU A 472 24.05 12.11 -15.56
N THR A 473 24.74 13.05 -14.91
CA THR A 473 25.01 14.37 -15.50
C THR A 473 26.16 14.32 -16.50
N ASN A 474 27.03 13.32 -16.39
CA ASN A 474 28.11 13.06 -17.33
C ASN A 474 27.62 12.21 -18.53
N PRO A 475 27.97 12.57 -19.78
CA PRO A 475 27.63 11.77 -20.95
C PRO A 475 28.04 10.29 -20.87
N ARG A 476 29.21 9.99 -20.29
CA ARG A 476 29.68 8.61 -20.13
C ARG A 476 28.87 7.83 -19.09
N GLY A 477 28.44 8.47 -18.00
CA GLY A 477 27.52 7.84 -17.04
C GLY A 477 26.16 7.51 -17.67
N LYS A 478 25.62 8.42 -18.49
CA LYS A 478 24.39 8.15 -19.28
C LYS A 478 24.59 7.01 -20.27
N GLU A 479 25.73 6.96 -20.94
CA GLU A 479 26.04 5.88 -21.89
C GLU A 479 26.06 4.51 -21.20
N LEU A 480 26.71 4.40 -20.04
CA LEU A 480 26.73 3.14 -19.27
C LEU A 480 25.32 2.74 -18.79
N LEU A 481 24.49 3.70 -18.38
CA LEU A 481 23.09 3.41 -18.06
C LEU A 481 22.34 2.86 -19.29
N LYS A 482 22.51 3.46 -20.48
CA LYS A 482 21.88 2.95 -21.70
C LYS A 482 22.31 1.52 -22.02
N GLN A 483 23.57 1.17 -21.80
CA GLN A 483 24.07 -0.19 -21.98
C GLN A 483 23.43 -1.17 -20.98
N LEU A 484 23.23 -0.76 -19.71
CA LEU A 484 22.49 -1.56 -18.74
C LEU A 484 21.03 -1.77 -19.18
N LEU A 485 20.36 -0.73 -19.66
CA LEU A 485 18.97 -0.79 -20.13
C LEU A 485 18.79 -1.73 -21.34
N ALA A 486 19.82 -1.83 -22.20
CA ALA A 486 19.81 -2.74 -23.34
C ALA A 486 19.71 -4.22 -22.93
N GLY A 487 20.21 -4.59 -21.74
CA GLY A 487 20.20 -5.95 -21.20
C GLY A 487 19.30 -6.14 -19.97
N ALA A 488 18.33 -5.25 -19.76
CA ALA A 488 17.39 -5.29 -18.64
C ALA A 488 15.97 -5.66 -19.10
N ASP A 489 15.17 -6.20 -18.18
CA ASP A 489 13.75 -6.50 -18.41
C ASP A 489 12.84 -5.35 -17.98
N ALA A 490 13.26 -4.60 -16.95
CA ALA A 490 12.56 -3.41 -16.51
C ALA A 490 13.50 -2.30 -16.04
N VAL A 491 12.97 -1.08 -16.07
CA VAL A 491 13.51 0.09 -15.39
C VAL A 491 12.39 0.79 -14.63
N ILE A 492 12.72 1.32 -13.47
CA ILE A 492 11.77 2.07 -12.65
C ILE A 492 12.42 3.33 -12.08
N ASP A 493 11.68 4.43 -12.11
CA ASP A 493 12.04 5.69 -11.46
C ASP A 493 10.83 6.31 -10.75
N ASN A 494 11.11 7.11 -9.73
CA ASN A 494 10.14 7.94 -9.02
C ASN A 494 10.60 9.40 -8.93
N TYR A 495 11.30 9.86 -9.97
CA TYR A 495 11.61 11.28 -10.08
C TYR A 495 10.36 12.07 -10.47
N ALA A 496 10.42 13.39 -10.37
CA ALA A 496 9.38 14.19 -10.99
C ALA A 496 9.41 14.03 -12.50
N ALA A 497 8.23 14.23 -13.12
CA ALA A 497 7.99 13.93 -14.53
C ALA A 497 8.96 14.58 -15.52
N ASP A 498 9.63 15.67 -15.13
CA ASP A 498 10.56 16.43 -15.97
C ASP A 498 12.03 15.98 -15.89
N VAL A 499 12.40 15.08 -14.96
CA VAL A 499 13.82 14.74 -14.70
C VAL A 499 14.43 13.88 -15.81
N LEU A 500 13.90 12.68 -16.06
CA LEU A 500 14.45 11.78 -17.09
C LEU A 500 14.30 12.33 -18.52
N PRO A 501 13.16 12.98 -18.91
CA PRO A 501 13.07 13.61 -20.22
C PRO A 501 14.15 14.67 -20.46
N ARG A 502 14.49 15.50 -19.47
CA ARG A 502 15.60 16.47 -19.60
C ARG A 502 16.96 15.81 -19.78
N MET A 503 17.13 14.56 -19.33
CA MET A 503 18.35 13.78 -19.54
C MET A 503 18.37 13.05 -20.90
N GLY A 504 17.28 13.11 -21.67
CA GLY A 504 17.10 12.36 -22.91
C GLY A 504 16.83 10.87 -22.67
N LEU A 505 16.20 10.54 -21.54
CA LEU A 505 15.90 9.18 -21.07
C LEU A 505 14.40 9.01 -20.78
N ASP A 506 13.52 9.64 -21.58
CA ASP A 506 12.09 9.35 -21.50
C ASP A 506 11.78 7.91 -21.97
N ALA A 507 10.54 7.45 -21.70
CA ALA A 507 10.14 6.08 -22.02
C ALA A 507 10.30 5.74 -23.51
N ALA A 508 10.01 6.69 -24.42
CA ALA A 508 10.18 6.48 -25.85
C ALA A 508 11.67 6.33 -26.25
N ALA A 509 12.57 7.09 -25.62
CA ALA A 509 14.01 6.93 -25.79
C ALA A 509 14.51 5.59 -25.24
N MET A 510 13.98 5.13 -24.10
CA MET A 510 14.31 3.84 -23.52
C MET A 510 13.83 2.67 -24.39
N HIS A 511 12.63 2.73 -24.97
CA HIS A 511 12.14 1.69 -25.89
C HIS A 511 12.91 1.62 -27.21
N LYS A 512 13.53 2.72 -27.67
CA LYS A 512 14.47 2.67 -28.80
C LYS A 512 15.73 1.88 -28.49
N ILE A 513 16.16 1.87 -27.23
CA ILE A 513 17.31 1.07 -26.77
C ILE A 513 16.89 -0.40 -26.64
N ASN A 514 15.74 -0.64 -26.01
CA ASN A 514 15.22 -1.97 -25.76
C ASN A 514 13.68 -1.99 -25.88
N PRO A 515 13.13 -2.49 -27.01
CA PRO A 515 11.68 -2.57 -27.22
C PRO A 515 10.96 -3.51 -26.24
N ARG A 516 11.70 -4.39 -25.54
CA ARG A 516 11.16 -5.30 -24.54
C ARG A 516 11.04 -4.66 -23.15
N LEU A 517 11.63 -3.49 -22.93
CA LEU A 517 11.77 -2.93 -21.60
C LEU A 517 10.42 -2.51 -20.99
N VAL A 518 10.12 -3.00 -19.80
CA VAL A 518 9.04 -2.45 -18.96
C VAL A 518 9.56 -1.18 -18.30
N VAL A 519 8.97 -0.03 -18.62
CA VAL A 519 9.38 1.27 -18.07
C VAL A 519 8.30 1.72 -17.09
N VAL A 520 8.64 1.86 -15.81
CA VAL A 520 7.72 2.38 -14.79
C VAL A 520 8.19 3.75 -14.34
N THR A 521 7.32 4.76 -14.49
CA THR A 521 7.56 6.10 -13.95
C THR A 521 6.53 6.38 -12.86
N MET A 522 6.97 6.88 -11.71
CA MET A 522 6.10 7.13 -10.54
C MET A 522 6.05 8.60 -10.07
N PRO A 523 5.81 9.59 -10.94
CA PRO A 523 5.56 10.94 -10.47
C PRO A 523 4.25 11.00 -9.65
N ALA A 524 4.14 12.01 -8.79
CA ALA A 524 3.01 12.17 -7.88
C ALA A 524 1.65 12.16 -8.58
N PHE A 525 1.54 12.93 -9.66
CA PHE A 525 0.31 13.16 -10.43
C PHE A 525 0.49 12.72 -11.90
N GLY A 526 1.19 11.60 -12.11
CA GLY A 526 1.41 11.08 -13.46
C GLY A 526 2.32 11.94 -14.35
N MET A 527 2.65 11.41 -15.52
CA MET A 527 3.55 12.03 -16.50
C MET A 527 2.86 13.10 -17.36
N THR A 528 1.54 13.20 -17.32
CA THR A 528 0.73 14.05 -18.21
C THR A 528 -0.29 14.89 -17.45
N GLY A 529 -0.81 15.92 -18.11
CA GLY A 529 -1.82 16.82 -17.55
C GLY A 529 -1.25 17.99 -16.75
N PRO A 530 -2.12 18.91 -16.29
CA PRO A 530 -1.72 20.18 -15.67
C PRO A 530 -0.95 19.99 -14.34
N TRP A 531 -1.10 18.83 -13.69
CA TRP A 531 -0.50 18.57 -12.39
C TRP A 531 0.80 17.74 -12.46
N SER A 532 1.24 17.34 -13.66
CA SER A 532 2.48 16.56 -13.85
C SER A 532 3.74 17.23 -13.29
N GLY A 533 3.74 18.57 -13.20
CA GLY A 533 4.84 19.36 -12.62
C GLY A 533 4.84 19.48 -11.09
N VAL A 534 3.77 19.03 -10.41
CA VAL A 534 3.61 19.16 -8.96
C VAL A 534 4.65 18.33 -8.22
N ARG A 535 5.30 18.93 -7.23
CA ARG A 535 6.19 18.24 -6.29
C ARG A 535 5.37 17.72 -5.13
N ALA A 536 5.71 16.54 -4.62
CA ALA A 536 4.96 15.92 -3.55
C ALA A 536 5.85 15.01 -2.69
N TYR A 537 5.38 14.77 -1.48
CA TYR A 537 5.82 13.67 -0.62
C TYR A 537 4.61 12.81 -0.28
N GLY A 538 4.81 11.67 0.39
CA GLY A 538 3.70 10.79 0.81
C GLY A 538 2.54 11.49 1.52
N SER A 539 2.80 12.57 2.27
CA SER A 539 1.76 13.42 2.88
C SER A 539 0.94 14.22 1.85
N THR A 540 1.59 14.81 0.85
CA THR A 540 0.91 15.53 -0.25
C THR A 540 0.02 14.59 -1.07
N LEU A 541 0.44 13.35 -1.26
CA LEU A 541 -0.35 12.32 -1.94
C LEU A 541 -1.63 11.99 -1.14
N GLU A 542 -1.49 11.78 0.16
CA GLU A 542 -2.63 11.54 1.06
C GLU A 542 -3.62 12.71 1.02
N GLN A 543 -3.11 13.95 1.06
CA GLN A 543 -3.91 15.17 0.98
C GLN A 543 -4.76 15.23 -0.29
N ALA A 544 -4.15 14.94 -1.45
CA ALA A 544 -4.83 14.99 -2.75
C ALA A 544 -5.77 13.80 -3.04
N SER A 545 -5.75 12.76 -2.21
CA SER A 545 -6.55 11.53 -2.41
C SER A 545 -8.01 11.65 -1.95
N GLY A 546 -8.33 12.67 -1.15
CA GLY A 546 -9.62 12.80 -0.47
C GLY A 546 -9.75 11.94 0.81
N LEU A 547 -8.79 11.05 1.10
CA LEU A 547 -8.81 10.22 2.32
C LEU A 547 -8.96 11.04 3.63
N PRO A 548 -8.35 12.22 3.77
CA PRO A 548 -8.54 13.03 4.97
C PRO A 548 -9.99 13.51 5.17
N SER A 549 -10.78 13.67 4.10
CA SER A 549 -12.14 14.22 4.22
C SER A 549 -13.11 13.24 4.91
N VAL A 550 -12.79 11.94 4.89
CA VAL A 550 -13.61 10.84 5.47
C VAL A 550 -13.03 10.26 6.76
N THR A 551 -11.95 10.85 7.26
CA THR A 551 -11.20 10.37 8.44
C THR A 551 -11.26 11.39 9.57
N GLY A 552 -11.49 10.93 10.80
CA GLY A 552 -11.62 11.78 12.01
C GLY A 552 -13.05 11.83 12.55
N ARG A 553 -13.32 12.75 13.47
CA ARG A 553 -14.69 13.06 13.96
C ARG A 553 -15.33 14.15 13.09
N GLU A 554 -16.64 14.31 13.20
CA GLU A 554 -17.41 15.28 12.41
C GLU A 554 -16.86 16.72 12.55
N GLY A 555 -16.51 17.13 13.77
CA GLY A 555 -15.96 18.46 14.06
C GLY A 555 -14.45 18.61 13.87
N ASP A 556 -13.71 17.52 13.61
CA ASP A 556 -12.28 17.59 13.36
C ASP A 556 -12.01 18.19 11.97
N PRO A 557 -10.86 18.83 11.70
CA PRO A 557 -10.44 19.10 10.33
C PRO A 557 -10.29 17.77 9.54
N PRO A 558 -10.29 17.78 8.20
CA PRO A 558 -9.90 16.62 7.41
C PRO A 558 -8.61 16.02 7.97
N THR A 559 -8.70 14.80 8.51
CA THR A 559 -7.65 14.25 9.38
C THR A 559 -6.78 13.29 8.60
N MET A 560 -5.48 13.58 8.58
CA MET A 560 -4.48 12.67 8.02
C MET A 560 -4.17 11.56 9.00
N LEU A 561 -3.89 10.38 8.45
CA LEU A 561 -3.35 9.21 9.14
C LEU A 561 -1.83 9.27 9.23
N HIS A 562 -1.20 9.88 8.24
CA HIS A 562 0.22 10.24 8.22
C HIS A 562 1.19 9.17 8.73
N ALA A 563 1.42 8.17 7.89
CA ALA A 563 2.65 7.38 7.85
C ALA A 563 3.37 7.63 6.52
N ALA A 564 3.22 8.84 5.95
CA ALA A 564 3.51 9.13 4.55
C ALA A 564 2.82 8.13 3.58
N LEU A 565 1.53 7.83 3.82
CA LEU A 565 0.78 6.72 3.22
C LEU A 565 0.93 6.53 1.71
N GLY A 566 1.06 7.62 0.95
CA GLY A 566 1.27 7.52 -0.49
C GLY A 566 2.53 6.74 -0.89
N ASP A 567 3.55 6.72 -0.04
CA ASP A 567 4.79 5.99 -0.31
C ASP A 567 4.61 4.46 -0.31
N PRO A 568 4.15 3.81 0.78
CA PRO A 568 3.95 2.36 0.77
C PRO A 568 2.88 1.92 -0.23
N PHE A 569 1.74 2.60 -0.33
CA PHE A 569 0.70 2.25 -1.31
C PHE A 569 1.17 2.44 -2.76
N GLY A 570 1.90 3.52 -3.04
CA GLY A 570 2.50 3.76 -4.35
C GLY A 570 3.54 2.68 -4.70
N GLY A 571 4.39 2.30 -3.75
CA GLY A 571 5.41 1.27 -3.94
C GLY A 571 4.84 -0.11 -4.21
N VAL A 572 3.87 -0.57 -3.41
CA VAL A 572 3.23 -1.87 -3.61
C VAL A 572 2.38 -1.86 -4.90
N SER A 573 1.74 -0.73 -5.23
CA SER A 573 1.04 -0.56 -6.51
C SER A 573 2.00 -0.64 -7.71
N ALA A 574 3.22 -0.10 -7.60
CA ALA A 574 4.24 -0.19 -8.63
C ALA A 574 4.80 -1.61 -8.79
N ALA A 575 4.97 -2.36 -7.70
CA ALA A 575 5.33 -3.77 -7.76
C ALA A 575 4.28 -4.60 -8.50
N ALA A 576 2.98 -4.37 -8.24
CA ALA A 576 1.90 -4.99 -9.00
C ALA A 576 1.94 -4.59 -10.49
N ALA A 577 2.23 -3.31 -10.78
CA ALA A 577 2.37 -2.82 -12.14
C ALA A 577 3.55 -3.45 -12.89
N LEU A 578 4.70 -3.61 -12.23
CA LEU A 578 5.87 -4.32 -12.78
C LEU A 578 5.49 -5.75 -13.19
N MET A 579 4.77 -6.47 -12.33
CA MET A 579 4.31 -7.82 -12.63
C MET A 579 3.37 -7.88 -13.84
N LEU A 580 2.43 -6.93 -13.96
CA LEU A 580 1.57 -6.80 -15.15
C LEU A 580 2.39 -6.48 -16.41
N GLY A 581 3.40 -5.62 -16.29
CA GLY A 581 4.34 -5.32 -17.36
C GLY A 581 5.12 -6.56 -17.82
N PHE A 582 5.61 -7.38 -16.88
CA PHE A 582 6.29 -8.63 -17.21
C PHE A 582 5.36 -9.65 -17.88
N MET A 583 4.11 -9.78 -17.41
CA MET A 583 3.13 -10.65 -18.07
C MET A 583 2.82 -10.19 -19.50
N HIS A 584 2.65 -8.88 -19.71
CA HIS A 584 2.51 -8.33 -21.06
C HIS A 584 3.74 -8.65 -21.91
N GLN A 585 4.94 -8.39 -21.40
CA GLN A 585 6.20 -8.67 -22.08
C GLN A 585 6.37 -10.15 -22.43
N LYS A 586 5.95 -11.05 -21.55
CA LYS A 586 5.96 -12.50 -21.79
C LYS A 586 4.99 -12.89 -22.92
N ASN A 587 3.80 -12.30 -22.93
CA ASN A 587 2.73 -12.67 -23.86
C ASN A 587 2.92 -12.05 -25.26
N THR A 588 3.46 -10.84 -25.35
CA THR A 588 3.58 -10.10 -26.62
C THR A 588 5.00 -10.04 -27.15
N GLY A 589 5.99 -10.31 -26.29
CA GLY A 589 7.39 -10.09 -26.60
C GLY A 589 7.83 -8.62 -26.54
N LEU A 590 6.95 -7.69 -26.15
CA LEU A 590 7.23 -6.24 -26.10
C LEU A 590 7.00 -5.68 -24.70
N GLY A 591 7.83 -4.72 -24.31
CA GLY A 591 7.62 -3.95 -23.09
C GLY A 591 6.60 -2.83 -23.32
N GLN A 592 6.34 -2.06 -22.27
CA GLN A 592 5.52 -0.86 -22.38
C GLN A 592 5.87 0.15 -21.28
N HIS A 593 5.35 1.37 -21.42
CA HIS A 593 5.42 2.39 -20.38
C HIS A 593 4.23 2.26 -19.43
N ILE A 594 4.51 2.34 -18.14
CA ILE A 594 3.55 2.38 -17.05
C ILE A 594 3.68 3.74 -16.39
N ASP A 595 2.64 4.56 -16.53
CA ASP A 595 2.55 5.89 -15.93
C ASP A 595 1.78 5.81 -14.61
N LEU A 596 2.47 5.43 -13.53
CA LEU A 596 1.85 5.20 -12.24
C LEU A 596 1.79 6.50 -11.42
N SER A 597 0.62 7.12 -11.36
CA SER A 597 0.37 8.25 -10.46
C SER A 597 0.30 7.76 -9.02
N ALA A 598 1.20 8.26 -8.17
CA ALA A 598 1.24 7.88 -6.76
C ALA A 598 -0.01 8.34 -5.98
N THR A 599 -0.66 9.42 -6.41
CA THR A 599 -1.94 9.85 -5.83
C THR A 599 -3.11 8.95 -6.25
N GLU A 600 -3.11 8.45 -7.50
CA GLU A 600 -4.14 7.50 -7.97
C GLU A 600 -4.07 6.18 -7.21
N ALA A 601 -2.88 5.77 -6.77
CA ALA A 601 -2.68 4.61 -5.89
C ALA A 601 -3.45 4.71 -4.56
N LEU A 602 -3.87 5.92 -4.17
CA LEU A 602 -4.65 6.14 -2.95
C LEU A 602 -6.17 6.22 -3.16
N LEU A 603 -6.66 6.36 -4.40
CA LEU A 603 -8.09 6.46 -4.67
C LEU A 603 -8.90 5.21 -4.25
N PRO A 604 -8.37 3.98 -4.38
CA PRO A 604 -9.07 2.80 -3.87
C PRO A 604 -9.39 2.86 -2.36
N LEU A 605 -8.61 3.57 -1.55
CA LEU A 605 -8.84 3.66 -0.09
C LEU A 605 -10.07 4.49 0.27
N VAL A 606 -10.59 5.30 -0.65
CA VAL A 606 -11.81 6.08 -0.48
C VAL A 606 -12.99 5.54 -1.29
N ALA A 607 -12.83 4.38 -1.95
CA ALA A 607 -13.85 3.80 -2.80
C ALA A 607 -15.23 3.66 -2.12
N PRO A 608 -15.36 3.22 -0.86
CA PRO A 608 -16.68 3.16 -0.19
C PRO A 608 -17.40 4.52 -0.17
N SER A 609 -16.69 5.60 0.12
CA SER A 609 -17.24 6.96 0.21
C SER A 609 -17.44 7.60 -1.16
N VAL A 610 -16.56 7.34 -2.13
CA VAL A 610 -16.75 7.78 -3.53
C VAL A 610 -18.00 7.14 -4.12
N ILE A 611 -18.21 5.85 -3.88
CA ILE A 611 -19.38 5.12 -4.37
C ILE A 611 -20.65 5.65 -3.69
N GLU A 612 -20.62 5.88 -2.38
CA GLU A 612 -21.75 6.49 -1.66
C GLU A 612 -22.12 7.86 -2.26
N GLN A 613 -21.13 8.73 -2.47
CA GLN A 613 -21.30 10.03 -3.11
C GLN A 613 -21.89 9.91 -4.50
N SER A 614 -21.34 9.03 -5.33
CA SER A 614 -21.78 8.90 -6.72
C SER A 614 -23.18 8.29 -6.84
N ALA A 615 -23.52 7.33 -5.98
CA ALA A 615 -24.79 6.62 -6.04
C ALA A 615 -25.93 7.42 -5.40
N THR A 616 -25.65 8.23 -4.37
CA THR A 616 -26.69 8.90 -3.57
C THR A 616 -26.66 10.43 -3.66
N GLY A 617 -25.63 11.01 -4.27
CA GLY A 617 -25.41 12.45 -4.35
C GLY A 617 -24.83 13.08 -3.08
N LYS A 618 -24.53 12.29 -2.04
CA LYS A 618 -23.93 12.77 -0.78
C LYS A 618 -23.09 11.67 -0.12
N SER A 619 -22.16 12.07 0.74
CA SER A 619 -21.41 11.16 1.63
C SER A 619 -21.85 11.38 3.07
N GLY A 620 -21.85 10.34 3.90
CA GLY A 620 -22.13 10.47 5.33
C GLY A 620 -21.08 11.34 6.07
N PRO A 621 -21.40 11.85 7.27
CA PRO A 621 -20.43 12.59 8.07
C PRO A 621 -19.30 11.66 8.56
N ARG A 622 -18.19 12.26 8.99
CA ARG A 622 -17.12 11.55 9.69
C ARG A 622 -17.61 11.07 11.06
N ILE A 623 -17.52 9.77 11.33
CA ILE A 623 -18.10 9.14 12.53
C ILE A 623 -17.09 8.81 13.64
N GLY A 624 -15.87 9.35 13.57
CA GLY A 624 -14.80 9.01 14.51
C GLY A 624 -14.48 7.53 14.49
N ASN A 625 -14.44 6.91 15.67
CA ASN A 625 -14.07 5.50 15.83
C ASN A 625 -15.26 4.53 15.73
N ARG A 626 -16.49 5.03 15.50
CA ARG A 626 -17.65 4.18 15.26
C ARG A 626 -17.58 3.54 13.88
N HIS A 627 -18.42 2.53 13.66
CA HIS A 627 -18.46 1.80 12.41
C HIS A 627 -19.90 1.66 11.90
N PRO A 628 -20.19 1.83 10.60
CA PRO A 628 -21.55 1.75 10.06
C PRO A 628 -22.20 0.37 10.25
N ARG A 629 -21.42 -0.71 10.34
CA ARG A 629 -21.94 -2.08 10.43
C ARG A 629 -21.75 -2.74 11.80
N PHE A 630 -20.76 -2.31 12.59
CA PHE A 630 -20.35 -2.99 13.81
C PHE A 630 -20.71 -2.13 15.01
N VAL A 631 -21.29 -2.74 16.05
CA VAL A 631 -21.73 -2.04 17.26
C VAL A 631 -21.68 -2.95 18.49
N PRO A 632 -20.87 -2.60 19.50
CA PRO A 632 -19.92 -1.47 19.52
C PRO A 632 -18.76 -1.67 18.54
N ASN A 633 -18.18 -0.55 18.08
CA ASN A 633 -16.87 -0.51 17.44
C ASN A 633 -16.12 0.73 17.94
N GLY A 634 -14.88 0.56 18.42
CA GLY A 634 -14.09 1.70 18.84
C GLY A 634 -12.72 1.36 19.41
N CYS A 635 -11.95 2.41 19.69
CA CYS A 635 -10.67 2.34 20.39
C CYS A 635 -10.85 2.92 21.80
N PHE A 636 -10.74 2.07 22.82
CA PHE A 636 -11.09 2.36 24.21
C PHE A 636 -9.85 2.41 25.11
N PRO A 637 -9.83 3.30 26.12
CA PRO A 637 -8.68 3.43 27.01
C PRO A 637 -8.59 2.22 27.95
N CYS A 638 -7.38 1.81 28.26
CA CYS A 638 -7.06 0.71 29.16
C CYS A 638 -6.30 1.19 30.40
N LEU A 639 -6.11 0.28 31.36
CA LEU A 639 -5.25 0.52 32.52
C LEU A 639 -3.82 0.87 32.08
N GLY A 640 -3.36 2.08 32.41
CA GLY A 640 -2.01 2.57 32.13
C GLY A 640 -2.01 3.87 31.31
N GLU A 641 -0.85 4.48 31.17
CA GLU A 641 -0.68 5.71 30.38
C GLU A 641 -0.72 5.39 28.88
N ASP A 642 -1.57 6.10 28.15
CA ASP A 642 -1.77 5.97 26.70
C ASP A 642 -1.93 4.50 26.24
N GLN A 643 -2.64 3.69 27.01
CA GLN A 643 -2.93 2.30 26.67
C GLN A 643 -4.32 2.19 26.05
N TRP A 644 -4.43 1.49 24.91
CA TRP A 644 -5.68 1.41 24.15
C TRP A 644 -5.94 0.02 23.60
N ILE A 645 -7.21 -0.36 23.55
CA ILE A 645 -7.70 -1.57 22.89
C ILE A 645 -8.78 -1.22 21.88
N THR A 646 -8.67 -1.79 20.68
CA THR A 646 -9.74 -1.76 19.69
C THR A 646 -10.63 -2.97 19.85
N ILE A 647 -11.94 -2.75 19.90
CA ILE A 647 -12.97 -3.79 20.01
C ILE A 647 -14.00 -3.56 18.90
N ALA A 648 -14.42 -4.63 18.23
CA ALA A 648 -15.49 -4.60 17.24
C ALA A 648 -16.44 -5.79 17.45
N VAL A 649 -17.74 -5.53 17.42
CA VAL A 649 -18.80 -6.56 17.52
C VAL A 649 -19.58 -6.62 16.21
N ARG A 650 -19.55 -7.80 15.58
CA ARG A 650 -20.08 -8.09 14.24
C ARG A 650 -21.40 -8.85 14.29
N SER A 651 -21.68 -9.56 15.37
CA SER A 651 -22.91 -10.35 15.54
C SER A 651 -23.50 -10.23 16.94
N ASP A 652 -24.72 -10.74 17.11
CA ASP A 652 -25.40 -10.76 18.41
C ASP A 652 -24.75 -11.77 19.37
N GLU A 653 -24.14 -12.84 18.85
CA GLU A 653 -23.34 -13.80 19.65
C GLU A 653 -22.08 -13.14 20.22
N GLU A 654 -21.37 -12.35 19.40
CA GLU A 654 -20.20 -11.59 19.86
C GLU A 654 -20.59 -10.52 20.90
N TRP A 655 -21.79 -9.93 20.78
CA TRP A 655 -22.32 -9.02 21.78
C TRP A 655 -22.51 -9.70 23.14
N GLN A 656 -23.17 -10.87 23.15
CA GLN A 656 -23.37 -11.66 24.36
C GLN A 656 -22.03 -12.09 24.98
N ALA A 657 -21.07 -12.49 24.15
CA ALA A 657 -19.71 -12.82 24.59
C ALA A 657 -19.00 -11.62 25.23
N LEU A 658 -19.09 -10.43 24.62
CA LEU A 658 -18.54 -9.19 25.17
C LEU A 658 -19.18 -8.85 26.53
N CYS A 659 -20.51 -8.88 26.64
CA CYS A 659 -21.20 -8.63 27.91
C CYS A 659 -20.77 -9.59 29.02
N LYS A 660 -20.59 -10.87 28.69
CA LYS A 660 -20.09 -11.88 29.63
C LYS A 660 -18.68 -11.56 30.12
N VAL A 661 -17.77 -11.19 29.23
CA VAL A 661 -16.38 -10.81 29.59
C VAL A 661 -16.35 -9.55 30.46
N MET A 662 -17.23 -8.58 30.19
CA MET A 662 -17.35 -7.35 30.98
C MET A 662 -18.11 -7.54 32.31
N HIS A 663 -18.69 -8.72 32.55
CA HIS A 663 -19.62 -9.00 33.66
C HIS A 663 -20.83 -8.06 33.70
N ARG A 664 -21.41 -7.76 32.54
CA ARG A 664 -22.57 -6.87 32.36
C ARG A 664 -23.80 -7.64 31.91
N ASN A 665 -24.30 -8.54 32.76
CA ASN A 665 -25.53 -9.30 32.50
C ASN A 665 -26.73 -8.37 32.30
N ASP A 666 -26.74 -7.21 32.95
CA ASP A 666 -27.77 -6.18 32.76
C ASP A 666 -27.83 -5.64 31.32
N LEU A 667 -26.73 -5.69 30.55
CA LEU A 667 -26.71 -5.35 29.13
C LEU A 667 -26.99 -6.56 28.24
N ALA A 668 -26.55 -7.75 28.66
CA ALA A 668 -26.81 -9.01 27.97
C ALA A 668 -28.30 -9.34 27.90
N ASP A 669 -29.00 -9.13 29.02
CA ASP A 669 -30.42 -9.45 29.21
C ASP A 669 -31.36 -8.31 28.78
N ASP A 670 -30.82 -7.15 28.39
CA ASP A 670 -31.62 -6.01 27.93
C ASP A 670 -32.14 -6.27 26.52
N ALA A 671 -33.46 -6.46 26.41
CA ALA A 671 -34.12 -6.72 25.13
C ALA A 671 -33.92 -5.58 24.11
N ALA A 672 -33.67 -4.35 24.54
CA ALA A 672 -33.37 -3.23 23.65
C ALA A 672 -31.98 -3.33 23.00
N LEU A 673 -31.07 -4.15 23.55
CA LEU A 673 -29.70 -4.34 23.06
C LEU A 673 -29.50 -5.70 22.37
N ALA A 674 -30.56 -6.49 22.22
CA ALA A 674 -30.50 -7.83 21.65
C ALA A 674 -30.05 -7.85 20.19
N THR A 675 -30.37 -6.80 19.42
CA THR A 675 -30.05 -6.70 17.99
C THR A 675 -29.07 -5.56 17.72
N ALA A 676 -28.34 -5.63 16.60
CA ALA A 676 -27.45 -4.56 16.16
C ALA A 676 -28.17 -3.20 16.00
N GLU A 677 -29.41 -3.19 15.54
CA GLU A 677 -30.21 -1.96 15.41
C GLU A 677 -30.52 -1.35 16.78
N GLY A 678 -30.94 -2.16 17.75
CA GLY A 678 -31.18 -1.72 19.12
C GLY A 678 -29.92 -1.20 19.80
N ARG A 679 -28.78 -1.90 19.60
CA ARG A 679 -27.48 -1.43 20.09
C ARG A 679 -27.04 -0.11 19.45
N ARG A 680 -27.35 0.12 18.17
CA ARG A 680 -27.05 1.39 17.49
C ARG A 680 -27.80 2.56 18.09
N ALA A 681 -29.07 2.36 18.47
CA ALA A 681 -29.88 3.40 19.11
C ALA A 681 -29.33 3.81 20.50
N GLU A 682 -28.62 2.90 21.17
CA GLU A 682 -28.09 3.06 22.53
C GLU A 682 -26.54 3.06 22.58
N GLU A 683 -25.88 3.40 21.46
CA GLU A 683 -24.42 3.23 21.31
C GLU A 683 -23.61 4.00 22.36
N ASP A 684 -24.05 5.21 22.74
CA ASP A 684 -23.43 5.99 23.82
C ASP A 684 -23.43 5.25 25.17
N ARG A 685 -24.55 4.62 25.52
CA ARG A 685 -24.70 3.82 26.75
C ARG A 685 -23.75 2.62 26.75
N ILE A 686 -23.62 1.96 25.59
CA ILE A 686 -22.71 0.83 25.40
C ILE A 686 -21.24 1.28 25.52
N GLU A 687 -20.86 2.37 24.84
CA GLU A 687 -19.49 2.88 24.89
C GLU A 687 -19.05 3.27 26.32
N VAL A 688 -19.96 3.84 27.12
CA VAL A 688 -19.71 4.12 28.53
C VAL A 688 -19.44 2.83 29.31
N ALA A 689 -20.23 1.78 29.09
CA ALA A 689 -20.05 0.49 29.74
C ALA A 689 -18.72 -0.19 29.35
N VAL A 690 -18.40 -0.21 28.05
CA VAL A 690 -17.14 -0.77 27.54
C VAL A 690 -15.96 0.00 28.13
N ARG A 691 -15.99 1.33 28.10
CA ARG A 691 -14.92 2.17 28.67
C ARG A 691 -14.74 1.94 30.17
N HIS A 692 -15.84 1.83 30.92
CA HIS A 692 -15.77 1.58 32.36
C HIS A 692 -15.01 0.28 32.64
N TRP A 693 -15.31 -0.79 31.91
CA TRP A 693 -14.57 -2.04 32.02
C TRP A 693 -13.12 -1.91 31.54
N THR A 694 -12.87 -1.41 30.33
CA THR A 694 -11.52 -1.42 29.73
C THR A 694 -10.50 -0.65 30.56
N THR A 695 -10.90 0.45 31.21
CA THR A 695 -10.00 1.25 32.08
C THR A 695 -9.49 0.50 33.32
N THR A 696 -10.08 -0.65 33.65
CA THR A 696 -9.67 -1.48 34.81
C THR A 696 -8.74 -2.63 34.45
N VAL A 697 -8.48 -2.87 33.17
CA VAL A 697 -7.73 -4.04 32.66
C VAL A 697 -6.56 -3.63 31.78
N ARG A 698 -5.50 -4.44 31.78
CA ARG A 698 -4.36 -4.27 30.86
C ARG A 698 -4.79 -4.67 29.45
N PRO A 699 -4.36 -3.93 28.40
CA PRO A 699 -4.86 -4.14 27.04
C PRO A 699 -4.53 -5.55 26.49
N ASP A 700 -3.33 -6.08 26.72
CA ASP A 700 -2.97 -7.42 26.24
C ASP A 700 -3.79 -8.54 26.90
N LEU A 701 -4.09 -8.42 28.20
CA LEU A 701 -4.93 -9.39 28.90
C LEU A 701 -6.39 -9.30 28.41
N ALA A 702 -6.89 -8.08 28.21
CA ALA A 702 -8.22 -7.86 27.65
C ALA A 702 -8.32 -8.43 26.23
N MET A 703 -7.31 -8.19 25.39
CA MET A 703 -7.23 -8.72 24.03
C MET A 703 -7.28 -10.24 24.00
N VAL A 704 -6.41 -10.93 24.76
CA VAL A 704 -6.41 -12.40 24.82
C VAL A 704 -7.76 -12.94 25.32
N THR A 705 -8.30 -12.36 26.40
CA THR A 705 -9.59 -12.79 26.97
C THR A 705 -10.75 -12.62 25.98
N LEU A 706 -10.78 -11.51 25.23
CA LEU A 706 -11.81 -11.27 24.22
C LEU A 706 -11.65 -12.19 23.01
N GLN A 707 -10.41 -12.42 22.56
CA GLN A 707 -10.12 -13.36 21.47
C GLN A 707 -10.54 -14.79 21.81
N ASP A 708 -10.24 -15.25 23.04
CA ASP A 708 -10.69 -16.56 23.54
C ASP A 708 -12.21 -16.68 23.62
N ALA A 709 -12.91 -15.55 23.81
CA ALA A 709 -14.37 -15.48 23.79
C ALA A 709 -14.97 -15.30 22.37
N GLY A 710 -14.13 -15.24 21.33
CA GLY A 710 -14.56 -15.05 19.94
C GLY A 710 -14.89 -13.60 19.58
N VAL A 711 -14.53 -12.61 20.39
CA VAL A 711 -14.78 -11.19 20.13
C VAL A 711 -13.56 -10.56 19.46
N PRO A 712 -13.68 -9.96 18.26
CA PRO A 712 -12.60 -9.21 17.62
C PRO A 712 -12.03 -8.11 18.53
N ALA A 713 -10.79 -8.30 18.97
CA ALA A 713 -10.09 -7.33 19.80
C ALA A 713 -8.60 -7.28 19.51
N GLY A 714 -8.01 -6.09 19.56
CA GLY A 714 -6.60 -5.87 19.30
C GLY A 714 -6.04 -4.69 20.09
N THR A 715 -4.91 -4.91 20.76
CA THR A 715 -4.18 -3.82 21.42
C THR A 715 -3.66 -2.85 20.37
N ALA A 716 -3.83 -1.54 20.58
CA ALA A 716 -3.24 -0.54 19.70
C ALA A 716 -1.74 -0.45 19.97
N ARG A 717 -0.95 -1.13 19.13
CA ARG A 717 0.51 -1.19 19.25
C ARG A 717 1.16 0.15 18.87
N LEU A 718 2.27 0.47 19.50
CA LEU A 718 3.23 1.42 18.93
C LEU A 718 4.14 0.69 17.93
N PRO A 719 4.68 1.38 16.91
CA PRO A 719 5.70 0.81 16.04
C PRO A 719 6.84 0.08 16.75
N LEU A 720 7.37 0.63 17.87
CA LEU A 720 8.42 -0.05 18.63
C LEU A 720 7.97 -1.39 19.23
N ASP A 721 6.71 -1.51 19.63
CA ASP A 721 6.17 -2.75 20.22
C ASP A 721 6.19 -3.90 19.21
N LEU A 722 6.08 -3.59 17.91
CA LEU A 722 6.04 -4.58 16.83
C LEU A 722 7.33 -5.41 16.75
N ALA A 723 8.48 -4.82 17.09
CA ALA A 723 9.76 -5.53 17.07
C ALA A 723 9.83 -6.68 18.09
N GLY A 724 9.06 -6.57 19.17
CA GLY A 724 8.96 -7.59 20.23
C GLY A 724 7.66 -8.39 20.21
N ASP A 725 6.80 -8.21 19.20
CA ASP A 725 5.49 -8.86 19.16
C ASP A 725 5.64 -10.39 19.03
N PRO A 726 5.06 -11.18 19.96
CA PRO A 726 5.23 -12.64 19.97
C PRO A 726 4.75 -13.34 18.70
N HIS A 727 3.71 -12.83 18.03
CA HIS A 727 3.24 -13.41 16.78
C HIS A 727 4.26 -13.14 15.65
N LEU A 728 4.69 -11.88 15.50
CA LEU A 728 5.64 -11.49 14.45
C LEU A 728 7.00 -12.19 14.58
N LEU A 729 7.47 -12.42 15.81
CA LEU A 729 8.65 -13.24 16.08
C LEU A 729 8.43 -14.72 15.69
N ALA A 730 7.28 -15.30 16.04
CA ALA A 730 6.98 -16.71 15.77
C ALA A 730 6.84 -17.05 14.28
N VAL A 731 6.43 -16.08 13.46
CA VAL A 731 6.27 -16.23 12.00
C VAL A 731 7.46 -15.70 11.20
N GLY A 732 8.51 -15.24 11.88
CA GLY A 732 9.76 -14.80 11.26
C GLY A 732 9.66 -13.49 10.47
N HIS A 733 8.70 -12.62 10.82
CA HIS A 733 8.55 -11.33 10.15
C HIS A 733 9.82 -10.47 10.31
N TRP A 734 10.40 -10.44 11.51
CA TRP A 734 11.67 -9.77 11.76
C TRP A 734 12.84 -10.74 11.56
N GLN A 735 13.60 -10.54 10.48
CA GLN A 735 14.79 -11.35 10.20
C GLN A 735 16.03 -10.72 10.84
N PRO A 736 16.69 -11.40 11.79
CA PRO A 736 17.90 -10.90 12.42
C PRO A 736 19.07 -10.97 11.43
N VAL A 737 19.79 -9.85 11.31
CA VAL A 737 20.96 -9.72 10.44
C VAL A 737 22.06 -8.97 11.17
N THR A 738 23.28 -9.01 10.63
CA THR A 738 24.40 -8.24 11.17
C THR A 738 25.17 -7.60 10.03
N LYS A 739 25.34 -6.28 10.09
CA LYS A 739 26.24 -5.53 9.20
C LYS A 739 27.38 -5.01 10.05
N VAL A 740 28.62 -5.24 9.62
CA VAL A 740 29.84 -5.03 10.45
C VAL A 740 29.85 -3.65 11.15
N PHE A 741 29.42 -2.59 10.46
CA PHE A 741 29.45 -1.23 10.99
C PHE A 741 28.14 -0.76 11.67
N MET A 742 27.08 -1.57 11.66
CA MET A 742 25.81 -1.31 12.38
C MET A 742 25.60 -2.24 13.57
N GLY A 743 26.24 -3.41 13.58
CA GLY A 743 25.95 -4.47 14.54
C GLY A 743 24.67 -5.26 14.18
N PRO A 744 24.16 -6.05 15.15
CA PRO A 744 22.92 -6.81 15.00
C PRO A 744 21.70 -5.89 14.87
N HIS A 745 20.82 -6.17 13.92
CA HIS A 745 19.56 -5.43 13.72
C HIS A 745 18.52 -6.31 13.01
N LEU A 746 17.28 -5.80 12.91
CA LEU A 746 16.12 -6.54 12.38
C LEU A 746 15.67 -5.97 11.03
N LEU A 747 15.51 -6.81 10.02
CA LEU A 747 14.88 -6.38 8.77
C LEU A 747 13.48 -6.99 8.63
N PRO A 748 12.47 -6.21 8.22
CA PRO A 748 11.12 -6.72 7.98
C PRO A 748 11.14 -7.68 6.78
N SER A 749 10.40 -8.77 6.84
CA SER A 749 10.34 -9.76 5.76
C SER A 749 9.19 -9.50 4.78
N VAL A 750 8.92 -10.47 3.91
CA VAL A 750 7.74 -10.50 3.05
C VAL A 750 6.53 -11.02 3.83
N ALA A 751 5.32 -10.60 3.45
CA ALA A 751 4.07 -10.97 4.11
C ALA A 751 3.47 -12.30 3.63
N TYR A 752 4.25 -13.14 2.96
CA TYR A 752 3.80 -14.38 2.35
C TYR A 752 4.78 -15.53 2.53
N ARG A 753 4.26 -16.76 2.50
CA ARG A 753 5.03 -18.01 2.53
C ARG A 753 4.71 -18.85 1.31
N GLU A 754 5.70 -19.58 0.81
CA GLU A 754 5.51 -20.53 -0.28
C GLU A 754 5.27 -21.95 0.24
N GLY A 755 4.34 -22.66 -0.38
CA GLY A 755 4.03 -24.06 -0.04
C GLY A 755 3.50 -24.19 1.38
N SER A 756 4.13 -25.04 2.17
CA SER A 756 3.87 -25.26 3.61
C SER A 756 4.96 -24.64 4.50
N ALA A 757 5.78 -23.72 3.96
CA ALA A 757 6.84 -23.10 4.72
C ALA A 757 6.28 -22.28 5.88
N LYS A 758 6.86 -22.46 7.07
CA LYS A 758 6.51 -21.67 8.25
C LYS A 758 7.08 -20.25 8.18
N LEU A 759 8.29 -20.13 7.64
CA LEU A 759 9.05 -18.88 7.58
C LEU A 759 9.00 -18.28 6.17
N PRO A 760 9.07 -16.95 6.04
CA PRO A 760 9.14 -16.27 4.75
C PRO A 760 10.50 -16.52 4.06
N TYR A 761 10.63 -16.08 2.81
CA TYR A 761 11.90 -16.17 2.09
C TYR A 761 13.03 -15.46 2.86
N PRO A 762 14.24 -16.06 2.93
CA PRO A 762 15.37 -15.45 3.60
C PRO A 762 15.88 -14.22 2.85
N ILE A 763 16.30 -13.20 3.58
CA ILE A 763 17.04 -12.08 3.02
C ILE A 763 18.45 -12.59 2.67
N THR A 764 18.76 -12.64 1.37
CA THR A 764 20.02 -13.22 0.88
C THR A 764 21.11 -12.18 0.65
N ARG A 765 20.73 -10.92 0.44
CA ARG A 765 21.67 -9.78 0.38
C ARG A 765 21.16 -8.63 1.24
N LEU A 766 22.04 -8.07 2.07
CA LEU A 766 21.75 -6.83 2.78
C LEU A 766 21.77 -5.64 1.81
N ALA A 767 21.23 -4.50 2.23
CA ALA A 767 21.26 -3.31 1.38
C ALA A 767 22.69 -2.90 1.03
N PRO A 768 22.96 -2.55 -0.24
CA PRO A 768 24.31 -2.30 -0.70
C PRO A 768 24.89 -1.04 -0.04
N THR A 769 26.18 -1.06 0.32
CA THR A 769 26.88 0.21 0.51
C THR A 769 26.97 0.96 -0.81
N LEU A 770 27.16 2.27 -0.77
CA LEU A 770 27.23 3.08 -1.98
C LEU A 770 28.34 2.54 -2.89
N GLY A 771 28.00 2.23 -4.14
CA GLY A 771 28.94 1.70 -5.13
C GLY A 771 29.51 0.31 -4.85
N GLN A 772 28.97 -0.43 -3.87
CA GLN A 772 29.50 -1.75 -3.45
C GLN A 772 29.72 -2.72 -4.62
N HIS A 773 28.87 -2.66 -5.63
CA HIS A 773 28.86 -3.60 -6.75
C HIS A 773 29.34 -2.96 -8.06
N ASN A 774 30.04 -1.82 -8.00
CA ASN A 774 30.56 -1.13 -9.20
C ASN A 774 31.40 -2.07 -10.06
N GLU A 775 32.37 -2.79 -9.48
CA GLU A 775 33.20 -3.71 -10.25
C GLU A 775 32.40 -4.90 -10.78
N GLU A 776 31.60 -5.55 -9.94
CA GLU A 776 30.78 -6.72 -10.34
C GLU A 776 29.90 -6.38 -11.54
N VAL A 777 29.19 -5.25 -11.50
CA VAL A 777 28.25 -4.88 -12.57
C VAL A 777 28.99 -4.35 -13.80
N LEU A 778 29.92 -3.41 -13.64
CA LEU A 778 30.57 -2.77 -14.79
C LEU A 778 31.51 -3.71 -15.52
N ARG A 779 32.21 -4.61 -14.81
CA ARG A 779 33.06 -5.63 -15.43
C ARG A 779 32.26 -6.81 -15.93
N ASP A 780 31.48 -7.45 -15.07
CA ASP A 780 30.94 -8.78 -15.38
C ASP A 780 29.66 -8.70 -16.24
N ILE A 781 28.96 -7.55 -16.26
CA ILE A 781 27.77 -7.34 -17.10
C ILE A 781 28.07 -6.46 -18.31
N LEU A 782 28.78 -5.34 -18.13
CA LEU A 782 29.09 -4.42 -19.24
C LEU A 782 30.41 -4.72 -19.94
N GLY A 783 31.25 -5.61 -19.40
CA GLY A 783 32.51 -6.01 -20.02
C GLY A 783 33.63 -4.96 -19.94
N LEU A 784 33.53 -3.97 -19.04
CA LEU A 784 34.59 -2.96 -18.90
C LEU A 784 35.86 -3.58 -18.32
N SER A 785 37.00 -3.15 -18.85
CA SER A 785 38.32 -3.47 -18.31
C SER A 785 38.60 -2.76 -16.98
N ALA A 786 39.57 -3.27 -16.22
CA ALA A 786 40.01 -2.61 -14.99
C ALA A 786 40.47 -1.17 -15.24
N ALA A 787 41.16 -0.91 -16.37
CA ALA A 787 41.60 0.42 -16.76
C ALA A 787 40.43 1.38 -16.97
N GLU A 788 39.38 0.96 -17.69
CA GLU A 788 38.18 1.78 -17.89
C GLU A 788 37.46 2.08 -16.57
N ILE A 789 37.38 1.10 -15.66
CA ILE A 789 36.78 1.31 -14.33
C ILE A 789 37.58 2.32 -13.51
N ASP A 790 38.92 2.26 -13.56
CA ASP A 790 39.78 3.22 -12.87
C ASP A 790 39.68 4.63 -13.47
N GLU A 791 39.53 4.75 -14.80
CA GLU A 791 39.22 6.03 -15.46
C GLU A 791 37.88 6.61 -14.99
N LEU A 792 36.84 5.78 -14.86
CA LEU A 792 35.54 6.21 -14.35
C LEU A 792 35.62 6.70 -12.90
N ARG A 793 36.43 6.04 -12.05
CA ARG A 793 36.68 6.46 -10.66
C ARG A 793 37.42 7.79 -10.61
N ALA A 794 38.49 7.92 -11.40
CA ALA A 794 39.28 9.15 -11.48
C ALA A 794 38.44 10.34 -11.99
N ALA A 795 37.49 10.08 -12.89
CA ALA A 795 36.54 11.08 -13.36
C ALA A 795 35.37 11.36 -12.40
N GLU A 796 35.31 10.65 -11.27
CA GLU A 796 34.21 10.67 -10.29
C GLU A 796 32.84 10.36 -10.89
N ILE A 797 32.80 9.60 -11.99
CA ILE A 797 31.56 9.09 -12.58
C ILE A 797 31.03 7.96 -11.72
N ILE A 798 31.94 7.20 -11.11
CA ILE A 798 31.64 6.15 -10.13
C ILE A 798 32.50 6.36 -8.87
N GLY A 799 32.09 5.75 -7.76
CA GLY A 799 32.83 5.77 -6.50
C GLY A 799 32.13 4.93 -5.44
N ASP A 800 32.75 4.81 -4.27
CA ASP A 800 32.31 3.98 -3.13
C ASP A 800 32.01 4.81 -1.87
N ALA A 801 31.96 6.13 -2.03
CA ALA A 801 31.70 7.08 -0.97
C ALA A 801 30.87 8.25 -1.50
N ALA A 802 30.01 8.79 -0.65
CA ALA A 802 29.34 10.05 -0.95
C ALA A 802 30.37 11.17 -0.96
N ILE A 803 30.26 12.09 -1.91
CA ILE A 803 31.12 13.26 -2.04
C ILE A 803 30.27 14.53 -2.17
N SER A 804 30.86 15.68 -1.84
CA SER A 804 30.20 16.97 -2.00
C SER A 804 29.82 17.23 -3.46
N LYS A 805 28.67 17.89 -3.67
CA LYS A 805 28.30 18.36 -5.00
C LYS A 805 29.38 19.29 -5.55
N LYS A 806 29.78 19.07 -6.80
CA LYS A 806 30.60 20.04 -7.54
C LYS A 806 29.84 21.36 -7.61
N ALA A 807 30.52 22.47 -7.31
CA ALA A 807 29.93 23.78 -7.52
C ALA A 807 29.47 23.89 -8.98
N LYS A 808 28.24 24.37 -9.22
CA LYS A 808 27.80 24.66 -10.59
C LYS A 808 28.78 25.68 -11.17
N VAL A 809 29.55 25.29 -12.18
CA VAL A 809 30.33 26.24 -12.98
C VAL A 809 29.31 27.19 -13.58
N ALA A 810 29.39 28.48 -13.23
CA ALA A 810 28.51 29.48 -13.80
C ALA A 810 28.60 29.37 -15.33
N PRO A 811 27.47 29.35 -16.08
CA PRO A 811 27.53 29.33 -17.52
C PRO A 811 28.36 30.53 -17.96
N THR A 812 29.51 30.27 -18.56
CA THR A 812 30.29 31.31 -19.24
C THR A 812 29.36 31.92 -20.28
N THR A 813 28.96 33.17 -20.06
CA THR A 813 28.29 34.01 -21.04
C THR A 813 29.09 33.94 -22.33
N LYS A 814 28.51 33.29 -23.34
CA LYS A 814 28.94 33.44 -24.74
C LYS A 814 27.92 34.29 -25.46
#